data_AF-A0A7V4Y1D3-F1
#
_entry.id   AF-A0A7V4Y1D3-F1
#
_cell.length_a   1.000
_cell.length_b   1.000
_cell.length_c   1.000
_cell.angle_alpha   90.00
_cell.angle_beta   90.00
_cell.angle_gamma   90.00
#
_symmetry.space_group_name_H-M   'P 1'
#
loop_
_entity.id
_entity.type
_entity.pdbx_description
1 polymer ?
#
loop_
_entity_poly.entity_id
_entity_poly.type
_entity_poly.pdbx_seq_one_letter_code
_entity_poly.pdbx_strand_id
1 'polypeptide(L)'
;PELVARLASAFIRGARRGGVLTTAKHFPGHGDTSTDSHLALPVSPFDLGRLQAVEFLPFRKAIEAGVDSIMTAHIALPRVTGDKSVPATLSGTILTDLLRNALGFKGLIVTDALEMAGITSRFWCGLAAVRALQAGADILLLPTDAVIAVNEVERAVRRGDIAESRIDESVLRILKIKQHLGLPRRRLVPIDQIGELVAMPESIQLAQEIADRSITVLRDEQRLLPVNPASGVKVFSLSLSSDLEPSPAALFQAEMRRIFPFVRTAWADARVPNDLVQIIEREAAQSDVIVCAAVARLISQPEGQEFFHIHRDIVRQLLLSGKPVIWVSFGNPYILRFVPQTGTYVCAFSYSDVSQAAAAKALAGAIAVEGKMPVSIPGHCSVGDGLRLPRLDMTLKEYASASPEVFEKGFEKTRRILDSSVESGLFKAAEILVAGHSRVLLKHAAGRATDGFYAPRFVGDLEIAMAVMLAVQSGNLVAGAPVSDYLPEHKGKEAEVHVEDLCILDSVKTAAEAGLRRSLLAEIITRASGRAFRHYLDQQLYRPMGVDIGPKASLPPREVIARNRMGERGPIFCRARDLAVIAQMLLNHGIYDHRRYLRADTINEFTGFRGPWRKPSDSDWTGRNLAQSAFGFTGSDGSMLWIDPARQALVILLCEASDRPSEEAKILATQAEIAAAALWELKDMARALGACHEAGSRAKATK
;
A
#
# COMPACT_ATOMS: atom_id res chain seq x y z
N PRO A 1 3.30 8.93 -30.13
CA PRO A 1 4.38 7.99 -30.53
C PRO A 1 5.72 8.25 -29.80
N GLU A 2 5.96 9.52 -29.50
CA GLU A 2 7.08 10.11 -28.77
C GLU A 2 7.25 9.49 -27.38
N LEU A 3 6.16 9.28 -26.65
CA LEU A 3 6.21 8.64 -25.33
C LEU A 3 6.77 7.22 -25.43
N VAL A 4 6.26 6.42 -26.38
CA VAL A 4 6.74 5.04 -26.63
C VAL A 4 8.22 5.06 -27.01
N ALA A 5 8.61 5.94 -27.93
CA ALA A 5 10.00 6.10 -28.35
C ALA A 5 10.95 6.43 -27.17
N ARG A 6 10.54 7.35 -26.29
CA ARG A 6 11.31 7.75 -25.11
C ARG A 6 11.48 6.59 -24.13
N LEU A 7 10.40 5.88 -23.82
CA LEU A 7 10.41 4.74 -22.89
C LEU A 7 11.19 3.56 -23.46
N ALA A 8 10.99 3.21 -24.73
CA ALA A 8 11.74 2.15 -25.41
C ALA A 8 13.25 2.44 -25.40
N SER A 9 13.64 3.68 -25.72
CA SER A 9 15.06 4.07 -25.72
C SER A 9 15.68 3.99 -24.31
N ALA A 10 14.92 4.34 -23.26
CA ALA A 10 15.38 4.22 -21.89
C ALA A 10 15.55 2.75 -21.47
N PHE A 11 14.57 1.89 -21.81
CA PHE A 11 14.66 0.44 -21.58
C PHE A 11 15.87 -0.17 -22.27
N ILE A 12 16.08 0.15 -23.56
CA ILE A 12 17.21 -0.35 -24.35
C ILE A 12 18.54 0.01 -23.69
N ARG A 13 18.75 1.28 -23.33
CA ARG A 13 19.98 1.71 -22.66
C ARG A 13 20.18 1.03 -21.31
N GLY A 14 19.11 0.85 -20.53
CA GLY A 14 19.16 0.17 -19.23
C GLY A 14 19.56 -1.31 -19.35
N ALA A 15 18.84 -2.06 -20.18
CA ALA A 15 19.10 -3.49 -20.40
C ALA A 15 20.51 -3.74 -20.97
N ARG A 16 20.97 -2.91 -21.91
CA ARG A 16 22.31 -2.99 -22.47
C ARG A 16 23.40 -2.73 -21.44
N ARG A 17 23.22 -1.75 -20.54
CA ARG A 17 24.14 -1.52 -19.40
C ARG A 17 24.21 -2.73 -18.47
N GLY A 18 23.11 -3.46 -18.34
CA GLY A 18 23.04 -4.73 -17.60
C GLY A 18 23.63 -5.93 -18.37
N GLY A 19 24.18 -5.75 -19.57
CA GLY A 19 24.77 -6.83 -20.37
C GLY A 19 23.76 -7.72 -21.10
N VAL A 20 22.50 -7.29 -21.23
CA VAL A 20 21.42 -8.05 -21.89
C VAL A 20 21.14 -7.48 -23.28
N LEU A 21 21.04 -8.35 -24.28
CA LEU A 21 20.62 -7.95 -25.63
C LEU A 21 19.17 -7.50 -25.63
N THR A 22 18.86 -6.56 -26.51
CA THR A 22 17.52 -5.98 -26.61
C THR A 22 16.89 -6.25 -27.97
N THR A 23 15.59 -6.58 -27.96
CA THR A 23 14.79 -6.84 -29.15
C THR A 23 13.61 -5.88 -29.19
N ALA A 24 13.62 -4.91 -30.10
CA ALA A 24 12.44 -4.07 -30.33
C ALA A 24 11.41 -4.84 -31.15
N LYS A 25 10.14 -4.80 -30.73
CA LYS A 25 9.06 -5.56 -31.37
C LYS A 25 7.71 -4.85 -31.27
N HIS A 26 6.76 -5.09 -32.17
CA HIS A 26 6.87 -5.94 -33.37
C HIS A 26 6.86 -5.05 -34.62
N PHE A 27 7.92 -5.09 -35.40
CA PHE A 27 8.05 -4.33 -36.66
C PHE A 27 7.13 -4.94 -37.73
N PRO A 28 6.46 -4.18 -38.60
CA PRO A 28 6.51 -2.72 -38.79
C PRO A 28 5.58 -1.90 -37.89
N GLY A 29 4.89 -2.52 -36.93
CA GLY A 29 3.91 -1.87 -36.04
C GLY A 29 2.63 -2.70 -35.94
N HIS A 30 2.45 -3.42 -34.83
CA HIS A 30 1.32 -4.35 -34.63
C HIS A 30 0.12 -3.72 -33.87
N GLY A 31 0.38 -2.69 -33.07
CA GLY A 31 -0.58 -2.17 -32.07
C GLY A 31 -1.87 -1.53 -32.61
N ASP A 32 -2.02 -1.36 -33.92
CA ASP A 32 -3.22 -0.81 -34.57
C ASP A 32 -3.77 -1.79 -35.64
N THR A 33 -3.86 -3.06 -35.25
CA THR A 33 -4.48 -4.12 -36.05
C THR A 33 -5.71 -4.69 -35.33
N SER A 34 -6.77 -4.96 -36.08
CA SER A 34 -8.06 -5.45 -35.55
C SER A 34 -8.12 -6.97 -35.36
N THR A 35 -7.03 -7.69 -35.65
CA THR A 35 -6.99 -9.15 -35.68
C THR A 35 -5.68 -9.60 -35.06
N ASP A 36 -5.76 -10.60 -34.19
CA ASP A 36 -4.56 -11.21 -33.61
C ASP A 36 -3.89 -12.16 -34.62
N SER A 37 -2.59 -11.97 -34.84
CA SER A 37 -1.76 -12.82 -35.71
C SER A 37 -1.67 -14.28 -35.26
N HIS A 38 -1.99 -14.57 -33.99
CA HIS A 38 -2.11 -15.94 -33.50
C HIS A 38 -3.32 -16.66 -34.09
N LEU A 39 -4.36 -15.93 -34.52
CA LEU A 39 -5.62 -16.47 -35.03
C LEU A 39 -5.71 -16.41 -36.55
N ALA A 40 -5.24 -15.33 -37.16
CA ALA A 40 -5.24 -15.14 -38.60
C ALA A 40 -4.24 -14.05 -39.02
N LEU A 41 -3.89 -13.95 -40.31
CA LEU A 41 -3.02 -12.88 -40.82
C LEU A 41 -3.72 -11.51 -40.70
N PRO A 42 -3.24 -10.57 -39.84
CA PRO A 42 -3.78 -9.23 -39.77
C PRO A 42 -3.36 -8.43 -41.00
N VAL A 43 -4.25 -7.55 -41.46
CA VAL A 43 -4.01 -6.66 -42.60
C VAL A 43 -4.05 -5.23 -42.09
N SER A 44 -2.94 -4.50 -42.23
CA SER A 44 -2.87 -3.08 -41.93
C SER A 44 -3.16 -2.27 -43.20
N PRO A 45 -4.18 -1.40 -43.20
CA PRO A 45 -4.56 -0.63 -44.38
C PRO A 45 -3.74 0.66 -44.57
N PHE A 46 -2.69 0.88 -43.76
CA PHE A 46 -1.95 2.13 -43.72
C PHE A 46 -0.88 2.23 -44.81
N ASP A 47 -0.65 3.46 -45.28
CA ASP A 47 0.41 3.76 -46.25
C ASP A 47 1.75 4.08 -45.56
N LEU A 48 2.80 4.23 -46.38
CA LEU A 48 4.15 4.49 -45.88
C LEU A 48 4.25 5.81 -45.10
N GLY A 49 3.48 6.84 -45.49
CA GLY A 49 3.49 8.13 -44.80
C GLY A 49 2.99 8.01 -43.36
N ARG A 50 1.89 7.28 -43.16
CA ARG A 50 1.39 6.94 -41.81
C ARG A 50 2.43 6.16 -41.01
N LEU A 51 2.97 5.08 -41.58
CA LEU A 51 3.98 4.25 -40.93
C LEU A 51 5.19 5.07 -40.47
N GLN A 52 5.68 5.99 -41.31
CA GLN A 52 6.81 6.85 -40.97
C GLN A 52 6.53 7.83 -39.83
N ALA A 53 5.30 8.35 -39.76
CA ALA A 53 4.88 9.33 -38.78
C ALA A 53 4.58 8.72 -37.40
N VAL A 54 4.06 7.48 -37.36
CA VAL A 54 3.54 6.88 -36.12
C VAL A 54 4.29 5.61 -35.75
N GLU A 55 4.19 4.56 -36.55
CA GLU A 55 4.65 3.21 -36.19
C GLU A 55 6.19 3.11 -36.20
N PHE A 56 6.88 3.77 -37.16
CA PHE A 56 8.33 3.72 -37.32
C PHE A 56 9.08 4.64 -36.36
N LEU A 57 8.44 5.65 -35.78
CA LEU A 57 9.13 6.59 -34.89
C LEU A 57 9.77 5.87 -33.69
N PRO A 58 9.06 4.97 -32.95
CA PRO A 58 9.69 4.16 -31.91
C PRO A 58 10.85 3.29 -32.41
N PHE A 59 10.75 2.66 -33.59
CA PHE A 59 11.83 1.83 -34.14
C PHE A 59 13.06 2.64 -34.51
N ARG A 60 12.88 3.82 -35.13
CA ARG A 60 14.00 4.74 -35.43
C ARG A 60 14.74 5.12 -34.15
N LYS A 61 13.99 5.45 -33.09
CA LYS A 61 14.56 5.80 -31.78
C LYS A 61 15.20 4.60 -31.08
N ALA A 62 14.67 3.39 -31.26
CA ALA A 62 15.30 2.15 -30.78
C ALA A 62 16.64 1.88 -31.49
N ILE A 63 16.71 2.09 -32.81
CA ILE A 63 17.94 1.96 -33.61
C ILE A 63 18.98 3.00 -33.15
N GLU A 64 18.57 4.26 -32.99
CA GLU A 64 19.43 5.33 -32.44
C GLU A 64 19.93 5.00 -31.01
N ALA A 65 19.13 4.32 -30.20
CA ALA A 65 19.51 3.86 -28.86
C ALA A 65 20.42 2.62 -28.86
N GLY A 66 20.69 2.02 -30.02
CA GLY A 66 21.58 0.87 -30.18
C GLY A 66 20.90 -0.48 -29.90
N VAL A 67 19.62 -0.64 -30.25
CA VAL A 67 18.93 -1.94 -30.14
C VAL A 67 19.67 -3.03 -30.92
N ASP A 68 19.81 -4.21 -30.32
CA ASP A 68 20.61 -5.31 -30.88
C ASP A 68 19.86 -6.08 -31.97
N SER A 69 18.55 -6.18 -31.80
CA SER A 69 17.67 -6.97 -32.66
C SER A 69 16.30 -6.32 -32.84
N ILE A 70 15.65 -6.63 -33.96
CA ILE A 70 14.27 -6.22 -34.23
C ILE A 70 13.47 -7.46 -34.63
N MET A 71 12.35 -7.68 -33.95
CA MET A 71 11.43 -8.77 -34.28
C MET A 71 10.33 -8.30 -35.22
N THR A 72 10.11 -9.03 -36.31
CA THR A 72 9.07 -8.73 -37.30
C THR A 72 7.79 -9.52 -37.05
N ALA A 73 6.65 -8.83 -37.04
CA ALA A 73 5.31 -9.42 -36.94
C ALA A 73 4.81 -10.00 -38.27
N HIS A 74 3.87 -10.94 -38.17
CA HIS A 74 3.13 -11.47 -39.30
C HIS A 74 1.94 -10.57 -39.64
N ILE A 75 2.17 -9.42 -40.27
CA ILE A 75 1.13 -8.47 -40.71
C ILE A 75 1.31 -8.14 -42.18
N ALA A 76 0.24 -8.13 -42.97
CA ALA A 76 0.29 -7.68 -44.36
C ALA A 76 0.03 -6.17 -44.48
N LEU A 77 0.81 -5.48 -45.33
CA LEU A 77 0.70 -4.04 -45.58
C LEU A 77 0.51 -3.75 -47.08
N PRO A 78 -0.67 -4.06 -47.65
CA PRO A 78 -0.90 -4.02 -49.11
C PRO A 78 -0.67 -2.65 -49.75
N ARG A 79 -0.83 -1.53 -49.01
CA ARG A 79 -0.54 -0.19 -49.54
C ARG A 79 0.95 0.11 -49.67
N VAL A 80 1.81 -0.72 -49.07
CA VAL A 80 3.27 -0.63 -49.13
C VAL A 80 3.83 -1.72 -50.04
N THR A 81 3.36 -2.95 -49.89
CA THR A 81 3.89 -4.13 -50.60
C THR A 81 3.16 -4.45 -51.90
N GLY A 82 1.96 -3.90 -52.10
CA GLY A 82 1.05 -4.29 -53.19
C GLY A 82 0.33 -5.62 -52.97
N ASP A 83 0.61 -6.34 -51.87
CA ASP A 83 0.12 -7.69 -51.62
C ASP A 83 -0.43 -7.85 -50.20
N LYS A 84 -1.72 -8.21 -50.09
CA LYS A 84 -2.42 -8.44 -48.82
C LYS A 84 -2.22 -9.87 -48.26
N SER A 85 -1.62 -10.76 -49.04
CA SER A 85 -1.41 -12.17 -48.70
C SER A 85 -0.02 -12.45 -48.12
N VAL A 86 0.93 -11.54 -48.32
CA VAL A 86 2.31 -11.68 -47.86
C VAL A 86 2.52 -10.86 -46.59
N PRO A 87 2.83 -11.50 -45.45
CA PRO A 87 3.17 -10.80 -44.22
C PRO A 87 4.53 -10.09 -44.33
N ALA A 88 4.72 -9.06 -43.51
CA ALA A 88 5.96 -8.30 -43.37
C ALA A 88 7.19 -9.21 -43.16
N THR A 89 7.04 -10.28 -42.36
CA THR A 89 8.09 -11.28 -42.11
C THR A 89 8.63 -11.94 -43.39
N LEU A 90 7.84 -12.02 -44.46
CA LEU A 90 8.19 -12.68 -45.72
C LEU A 90 8.38 -11.67 -46.87
N SER A 91 8.43 -10.37 -46.58
CA SER A 91 8.52 -9.32 -47.60
C SER A 91 9.88 -8.62 -47.59
N GLY A 92 10.63 -8.75 -48.69
CA GLY A 92 11.89 -8.03 -48.91
C GLY A 92 11.73 -6.51 -48.88
N THR A 93 10.61 -5.99 -49.39
CA THR A 93 10.27 -4.56 -49.31
C THR A 93 10.22 -4.09 -47.86
N ILE A 94 9.69 -4.89 -46.94
CA ILE A 94 9.58 -4.49 -45.53
C ILE A 94 10.90 -4.71 -44.77
N LEU A 95 11.50 -5.89 -44.84
CA LEU A 95 12.67 -6.22 -44.02
C LEU A 95 13.99 -5.68 -44.59
N THR A 96 14.14 -5.67 -45.91
CA THR A 96 15.37 -5.18 -46.56
C THR A 96 15.22 -3.71 -46.95
N ASP A 97 14.26 -3.36 -47.80
CA ASP A 97 14.20 -2.00 -48.32
C ASP A 97 13.84 -0.97 -47.24
N LEU A 98 12.86 -1.26 -46.40
CA LEU A 98 12.47 -0.33 -45.33
C LEU A 98 13.34 -0.48 -44.07
N LEU A 99 13.44 -1.68 -43.48
CA LEU A 99 14.13 -1.83 -42.20
C LEU A 99 15.66 -1.75 -42.32
N ARG A 100 16.27 -2.54 -43.21
CA ARG A 100 17.73 -2.59 -43.37
C ARG A 100 18.27 -1.32 -44.02
N ASN A 101 17.63 -0.87 -45.10
CA ASN A 101 18.14 0.21 -45.94
C ASN A 101 17.61 1.57 -45.50
N ALA A 102 16.29 1.81 -45.52
CA ALA A 102 15.73 3.13 -45.22
C ALA A 102 15.86 3.54 -43.74
N LEU A 103 15.60 2.62 -42.79
CA LEU A 103 15.79 2.87 -41.36
C LEU A 103 17.24 2.61 -40.88
N GLY A 104 18.10 2.05 -41.75
CA GLY A 104 19.52 1.87 -41.49
C GLY A 104 19.85 0.81 -40.43
N PHE A 105 18.95 -0.12 -40.11
CA PHE A 105 19.16 -1.10 -39.06
C PHE A 105 20.29 -2.10 -39.38
N LYS A 106 21.26 -2.25 -38.49
CA LYS A 106 22.44 -3.13 -38.70
C LYS A 106 22.48 -4.39 -37.81
N GLY A 107 21.55 -4.50 -36.86
CA GLY A 107 21.47 -5.63 -35.94
C GLY A 107 20.77 -6.86 -36.55
N LEU A 108 20.32 -7.78 -35.69
CA LEU A 108 19.63 -9.01 -36.09
C LEU A 108 18.15 -8.76 -36.36
N ILE A 109 17.67 -9.21 -37.52
CA ILE A 109 16.24 -9.30 -37.81
C ILE A 109 15.78 -10.70 -37.41
N VAL A 110 14.84 -10.78 -36.48
CA VAL A 110 14.30 -12.05 -35.97
C VAL A 110 12.83 -12.15 -36.37
N THR A 111 12.37 -13.31 -36.83
CA THR A 111 10.93 -13.49 -37.09
C THR A 111 10.15 -13.56 -35.78
N ASP A 112 8.86 -13.23 -35.80
CA ASP A 112 7.94 -13.81 -34.80
C ASP A 112 7.82 -15.34 -35.01
N ALA A 113 7.12 -16.02 -34.11
CA ALA A 113 6.97 -17.47 -34.14
C ALA A 113 6.33 -17.95 -35.46
N LEU A 114 7.11 -18.64 -36.30
CA LEU A 114 6.67 -19.07 -37.63
C LEU A 114 5.57 -20.14 -37.60
N GLU A 115 5.31 -20.76 -36.45
CA GLU A 115 4.18 -21.67 -36.23
C GLU A 115 2.82 -20.97 -36.11
N MET A 116 2.78 -19.65 -35.94
CA MET A 116 1.54 -18.88 -35.81
C MET A 116 0.66 -18.98 -37.06
N ALA A 117 -0.67 -18.96 -36.86
CA ALA A 117 -1.65 -19.05 -37.93
C ALA A 117 -1.50 -17.97 -39.02
N GLY A 118 -0.99 -16.79 -38.66
CA GLY A 118 -0.65 -15.73 -39.62
C GLY A 118 0.35 -16.15 -40.72
N ILE A 119 1.13 -17.21 -40.50
CA ILE A 119 2.03 -17.84 -41.49
C ILE A 119 1.47 -19.18 -41.95
N THR A 120 1.22 -20.10 -41.02
CA THR A 120 0.94 -21.52 -41.32
C THR A 120 -0.35 -21.74 -42.09
N SER A 121 -1.30 -20.79 -42.04
CA SER A 121 -2.52 -20.82 -42.86
C SER A 121 -2.26 -20.74 -44.38
N ARG A 122 -1.07 -20.28 -44.80
CA ARG A 122 -0.76 -20.02 -46.22
C ARG A 122 0.61 -20.54 -46.66
N PHE A 123 1.56 -20.62 -45.74
CA PHE A 123 2.93 -21.02 -46.03
C PHE A 123 3.29 -22.22 -45.16
N TRP A 124 3.61 -23.34 -45.81
CA TRP A 124 4.18 -24.48 -45.11
C TRP A 124 5.61 -24.16 -44.65
N CYS A 125 6.10 -24.91 -43.66
CA CYS A 125 7.32 -24.63 -42.91
C CYS A 125 8.53 -24.20 -43.75
N GLY A 126 8.94 -25.02 -44.72
CA GLY A 126 10.13 -24.77 -45.52
C GLY A 126 10.00 -23.55 -46.43
N LEU A 127 8.83 -23.35 -47.04
CA LEU A 127 8.58 -22.15 -47.85
C LEU A 127 8.62 -20.88 -47.01
N ALA A 128 8.04 -20.90 -45.80
CA ALA A 128 8.10 -19.78 -44.88
C ALA A 128 9.55 -19.46 -44.45
N ALA A 129 10.33 -20.49 -44.11
CA ALA A 129 11.73 -20.36 -43.73
C ALA A 129 12.59 -19.75 -44.85
N VAL A 130 12.49 -20.29 -46.07
CA VAL A 130 13.23 -19.80 -47.24
C VAL A 130 12.86 -18.35 -47.54
N ARG A 131 11.55 -18.03 -47.59
CA ARG A 131 11.08 -16.67 -47.89
C ARG A 131 11.48 -15.65 -46.81
N ALA A 132 11.46 -16.03 -45.53
CA ALA A 132 11.89 -15.13 -44.46
C ALA A 132 13.37 -14.75 -44.58
N LEU A 133 14.24 -15.73 -44.88
CA LEU A 133 15.67 -15.48 -45.09
C LEU A 133 15.94 -14.62 -46.34
N GLN A 134 15.25 -14.93 -47.45
CA GLN A 134 15.29 -14.13 -48.68
C GLN A 134 14.83 -12.68 -48.42
N ALA A 135 13.78 -12.50 -47.63
CA ALA A 135 13.26 -11.17 -47.29
C ALA A 135 14.25 -10.33 -46.46
N GLY A 136 15.12 -10.98 -45.67
CA GLY A 136 16.15 -10.28 -44.89
C GLY A 136 16.24 -10.69 -43.42
N ALA A 137 15.42 -11.65 -42.96
CA ALA A 137 15.53 -12.20 -41.61
C ALA A 137 16.89 -12.90 -41.40
N ASP A 138 17.43 -12.76 -40.20
CA ASP A 138 18.69 -13.40 -39.79
C ASP A 138 18.43 -14.64 -38.90
N ILE A 139 17.36 -14.63 -38.09
CA ILE A 139 16.98 -15.74 -37.21
C ILE A 139 15.50 -16.08 -37.40
N LEU A 140 15.21 -17.37 -37.58
CA LEU A 140 13.86 -17.93 -37.67
C LEU A 140 13.43 -18.42 -36.28
N LEU A 141 12.42 -17.79 -35.70
CA LEU A 141 11.87 -18.16 -34.40
C LEU A 141 10.77 -19.21 -34.57
N LEU A 142 10.86 -20.32 -33.82
CA LEU A 142 9.85 -21.39 -33.73
C LEU A 142 9.22 -21.78 -35.10
N PRO A 143 10.02 -22.28 -36.06
CA PRO A 143 9.44 -22.98 -37.22
C PRO A 143 8.68 -24.21 -36.74
N THR A 144 7.56 -24.55 -37.41
CA THR A 144 6.74 -25.72 -37.05
C THR A 144 7.55 -27.03 -37.05
N ASP A 145 8.58 -27.10 -37.90
CA ASP A 145 9.58 -28.17 -37.89
C ASP A 145 10.94 -27.59 -38.30
N ALA A 146 11.87 -27.53 -37.35
CA ALA A 146 13.20 -26.96 -37.56
C ALA A 146 14.06 -27.79 -38.53
N VAL A 147 13.90 -29.12 -38.55
CA VAL A 147 14.69 -30.00 -39.42
C VAL A 147 14.26 -29.82 -40.87
N ILE A 148 12.95 -29.79 -41.12
CA ILE A 148 12.40 -29.49 -42.45
C ILE A 148 12.82 -28.09 -42.91
N ALA A 149 12.74 -27.08 -42.03
CA ALA A 149 13.17 -25.73 -42.36
C ALA A 149 14.64 -25.68 -42.81
N VAL A 150 15.55 -26.32 -42.07
CA VAL A 150 16.99 -26.38 -42.43
C VAL A 150 17.19 -27.10 -43.76
N ASN A 151 16.60 -28.29 -43.91
CA ASN A 151 16.73 -29.07 -45.15
C ASN A 151 16.25 -28.29 -46.39
N GLU A 152 15.18 -27.52 -46.25
CA GLU A 152 14.64 -26.71 -47.35
C GLU A 152 15.47 -25.48 -47.65
N VAL A 153 16.04 -24.84 -46.63
CA VAL A 153 17.03 -23.77 -46.82
C VAL A 153 18.27 -24.29 -47.55
N GLU A 154 18.79 -25.46 -47.15
CA GLU A 154 19.92 -26.08 -47.87
C GLU A 154 19.58 -26.39 -49.33
N ARG A 155 18.39 -26.95 -49.59
CA ARG A 155 17.91 -27.22 -50.95
C ARG A 155 17.79 -25.93 -51.76
N ALA A 156 17.24 -24.87 -51.17
CA ALA A 156 17.11 -23.56 -51.80
C ALA A 156 18.49 -22.97 -52.17
N VAL A 157 19.50 -23.10 -51.30
CA VAL A 157 20.88 -22.68 -51.60
C VAL A 157 21.42 -23.49 -52.79
N ARG A 158 21.32 -24.82 -52.76
CA ARG A 158 21.82 -25.69 -53.83
C ARG A 158 21.14 -25.45 -55.18
N ARG A 159 19.86 -25.05 -55.18
CA ARG A 159 19.11 -24.68 -56.39
C ARG A 159 19.42 -23.27 -56.90
N GLY A 160 20.09 -22.44 -56.09
CA GLY A 160 20.32 -21.03 -56.40
C GLY A 160 19.13 -20.12 -56.10
N ASP A 161 18.10 -20.60 -55.42
CA ASP A 161 16.94 -19.80 -54.99
C ASP A 161 17.35 -18.75 -53.94
N ILE A 162 18.38 -19.05 -53.15
CA ILE A 162 19.02 -18.13 -52.21
C ILE A 162 20.54 -18.22 -52.39
N ALA A 163 21.21 -17.07 -52.50
CA ALA A 163 22.66 -17.04 -52.59
C ALA A 163 23.28 -17.48 -51.25
N GLU A 164 24.34 -18.29 -51.28
CA GLU A 164 25.06 -18.70 -50.08
C GLU A 164 25.58 -17.49 -49.28
N SER A 165 26.04 -16.44 -49.98
CA SER A 165 26.44 -15.17 -49.35
C SER A 165 25.35 -14.52 -48.50
N ARG A 166 24.07 -14.71 -48.84
CA ARG A 166 22.95 -14.20 -48.03
C ARG A 166 22.88 -14.94 -46.68
N ILE A 167 23.17 -16.24 -46.66
CA ILE A 167 23.27 -17.03 -45.42
C ILE A 167 24.49 -16.57 -44.61
N ASP A 168 25.64 -16.42 -45.25
CA ASP A 168 26.88 -15.97 -44.60
C ASP A 168 26.71 -14.62 -43.90
N GLU A 169 26.00 -13.67 -44.51
CA GLU A 169 25.69 -12.39 -43.88
C GLU A 169 24.91 -12.54 -42.57
N SER A 170 23.87 -13.39 -42.55
CA SER A 170 23.08 -13.64 -41.34
C SER A 170 23.92 -14.32 -40.26
N VAL A 171 24.67 -15.37 -40.65
CA VAL A 171 25.55 -16.10 -39.74
C VAL A 171 26.62 -15.18 -39.15
N LEU A 172 27.23 -14.31 -39.95
CA LEU A 172 28.22 -13.35 -39.47
C LEU A 172 27.64 -12.38 -38.44
N ARG A 173 26.41 -11.87 -38.63
CA ARG A 173 25.73 -11.02 -37.63
C ARG A 173 25.50 -11.77 -36.31
N ILE A 174 25.04 -13.02 -36.40
CA ILE A 174 24.82 -13.88 -35.22
C ILE A 174 26.14 -14.12 -34.47
N LEU A 175 27.21 -14.48 -35.19
CA LEU A 175 28.51 -14.75 -34.60
C LEU A 175 29.11 -13.49 -33.97
N LYS A 176 29.00 -12.31 -34.61
CA LYS A 176 29.44 -11.02 -34.04
C LYS A 176 28.76 -10.72 -32.70
N ILE A 177 27.44 -10.94 -32.60
CA ILE A 177 26.71 -10.72 -31.35
C ILE A 177 27.09 -11.74 -30.29
N LYS A 178 27.23 -13.03 -30.64
CA LYS A 178 27.70 -14.06 -29.69
C LYS A 178 29.10 -13.73 -29.16
N GLN A 179 29.99 -13.24 -30.03
CA GLN A 179 31.32 -12.78 -29.65
C GLN A 179 31.26 -11.54 -28.74
N HIS A 180 30.40 -10.57 -29.04
CA HIS A 180 30.20 -9.38 -28.21
C HIS A 180 29.74 -9.72 -26.78
N LEU A 181 28.88 -10.75 -26.64
CA LEU A 181 28.46 -11.28 -25.34
C LEU A 181 29.53 -12.14 -24.64
N GLY A 182 30.68 -12.39 -25.27
CA GLY A 182 31.73 -13.24 -24.69
C GLY A 182 31.40 -14.73 -24.66
N LEU A 183 30.31 -15.17 -25.30
CA LEU A 183 29.85 -16.57 -25.29
C LEU A 183 30.92 -17.57 -25.79
N PRO A 184 31.78 -17.26 -26.78
CA PRO A 184 32.86 -18.17 -27.15
C PRO A 184 33.84 -18.49 -26.00
N ARG A 185 34.03 -17.55 -25.07
CA ARG A 185 34.94 -17.69 -23.92
C ARG A 185 34.23 -18.22 -22.67
N ARG A 186 33.02 -17.75 -22.40
CA ARG A 186 32.24 -18.14 -21.23
C ARG A 186 30.79 -18.40 -21.64
N ARG A 187 30.47 -19.67 -21.80
CA ARG A 187 29.14 -20.14 -22.24
C ARG A 187 28.14 -20.33 -21.09
N LEU A 188 28.65 -20.56 -19.88
CA LEU A 188 27.87 -20.97 -18.72
C LEU A 188 27.89 -19.90 -17.63
N VAL A 189 26.82 -19.90 -16.82
CA VAL A 189 26.62 -19.03 -15.66
C VAL A 189 26.53 -19.87 -14.37
N PRO A 190 26.93 -19.32 -13.21
CA PRO A 190 26.79 -20.00 -11.92
C PRO A 190 25.32 -19.99 -11.48
N ILE A 191 24.64 -21.13 -11.59
CA ILE A 191 23.21 -21.28 -11.29
C ILE A 191 22.96 -21.21 -9.76
N ASP A 192 23.95 -21.59 -8.97
CA ASP A 192 23.97 -21.51 -7.52
C ASP A 192 23.84 -20.07 -6.98
N GLN A 193 24.21 -19.06 -7.78
CA GLN A 193 24.11 -17.64 -7.40
C GLN A 193 22.74 -17.01 -7.69
N ILE A 194 21.78 -17.73 -8.29
CA ILE A 194 20.48 -17.15 -8.66
C ILE A 194 19.76 -16.55 -7.43
N GLY A 195 19.80 -17.23 -6.28
CA GLY A 195 19.18 -16.75 -5.04
C GLY A 195 19.79 -15.46 -4.48
N GLU A 196 21.01 -15.11 -4.90
CA GLU A 196 21.74 -13.91 -4.48
C GLU A 196 21.74 -12.81 -5.55
N LEU A 197 21.19 -13.06 -6.74
CA LEU A 197 21.23 -12.13 -7.88
C LEU A 197 19.84 -11.78 -8.42
N VAL A 198 18.85 -12.66 -8.24
CA VAL A 198 17.48 -12.48 -8.72
C VAL A 198 16.58 -12.08 -7.56
N ALA A 199 15.67 -11.13 -7.81
CA ALA A 199 14.74 -10.62 -6.81
C ALA A 199 15.43 -10.04 -5.55
N MET A 200 16.56 -9.36 -5.76
CA MET A 200 17.27 -8.65 -4.71
C MET A 200 16.36 -7.64 -4.00
N PRO A 201 16.52 -7.42 -2.68
CA PRO A 201 15.70 -6.47 -1.93
C PRO A 201 15.62 -5.09 -2.60
N GLU A 202 16.74 -4.59 -3.13
CA GLU A 202 16.83 -3.31 -3.82
C GLU A 202 16.05 -3.31 -5.14
N SER A 203 16.04 -4.44 -5.86
CA SER A 203 15.28 -4.60 -7.11
C SER A 203 13.78 -4.67 -6.85
N ILE A 204 13.37 -5.37 -5.79
CA ILE A 204 11.96 -5.43 -5.35
C ILE A 204 11.50 -4.04 -4.91
N GLN A 205 12.32 -3.33 -4.14
CA GLN A 205 12.02 -1.97 -3.68
C GLN A 205 11.88 -1.01 -4.86
N LEU A 206 12.79 -1.06 -5.85
CA LEU A 206 12.70 -0.25 -7.06
C LEU A 206 11.45 -0.58 -7.88
N ALA A 207 11.10 -1.86 -8.03
CA ALA A 207 9.87 -2.26 -8.71
C ALA A 207 8.63 -1.73 -7.99
N GLN A 208 8.63 -1.73 -6.65
CA GLN A 208 7.56 -1.15 -5.86
C GLN A 208 7.49 0.38 -6.01
N GLU A 209 8.62 1.09 -6.03
CA GLU A 209 8.65 2.54 -6.26
C GLU A 209 8.08 2.89 -7.64
N ILE A 210 8.46 2.14 -8.68
CA ILE A 210 7.93 2.31 -10.04
C ILE A 210 6.41 2.12 -10.05
N ALA A 211 5.91 1.09 -9.36
CA ALA A 211 4.47 0.84 -9.25
C ALA A 211 3.74 1.94 -8.44
N ASP A 212 4.30 2.36 -7.31
CA ASP A 212 3.74 3.43 -6.47
C ASP A 212 3.59 4.73 -7.30
N ARG A 213 4.56 5.04 -8.16
CA ARG A 213 4.56 6.23 -9.03
C ARG A 213 3.71 6.10 -10.30
N SER A 214 3.31 4.88 -10.68
CA SER A 214 2.52 4.65 -11.90
C SER A 214 1.02 4.76 -11.67
N ILE A 215 0.55 4.59 -10.42
CA ILE A 215 -0.87 4.68 -10.08
C ILE A 215 -1.42 6.03 -10.54
N THR A 216 -2.51 5.98 -11.29
CA THR A 216 -3.16 7.16 -11.88
C THR A 216 -4.60 7.22 -11.39
N VAL A 217 -4.96 8.28 -10.67
CA VAL A 217 -6.36 8.56 -10.32
C VAL A 217 -6.94 9.42 -11.45
N LEU A 218 -7.92 8.89 -12.16
CA LEU A 218 -8.52 9.56 -13.31
C LEU A 218 -9.72 10.43 -12.93
N ARG A 219 -10.54 9.94 -12.00
CA ARG A 219 -11.72 10.63 -11.47
C ARG A 219 -11.77 10.48 -9.97
N ASP A 220 -12.25 11.52 -9.30
CA ASP A 220 -12.66 11.48 -7.89
C ASP A 220 -13.66 12.61 -7.59
N GLU A 221 -14.80 12.58 -8.28
CA GLU A 221 -15.83 13.63 -8.23
C GLU A 221 -16.45 13.76 -6.83
N GLN A 222 -16.57 12.64 -6.12
CA GLN A 222 -17.10 12.56 -4.76
C GLN A 222 -16.05 12.84 -3.68
N ARG A 223 -14.78 13.09 -4.06
CA ARG A 223 -13.65 13.30 -3.14
C ARG A 223 -13.51 12.18 -2.11
N LEU A 224 -13.63 10.93 -2.58
CA LEU A 224 -13.51 9.74 -1.73
C LEU A 224 -12.05 9.41 -1.41
N LEU A 225 -11.11 9.87 -2.24
CA LEU A 225 -9.70 9.52 -2.10
C LEU A 225 -8.88 10.62 -1.43
N PRO A 226 -7.93 10.27 -0.55
CA PRO A 226 -7.69 8.92 -0.03
C PRO A 226 -8.77 8.49 0.99
N VAL A 227 -9.09 7.19 1.02
CA VAL A 227 -9.95 6.59 2.03
C VAL A 227 -9.15 6.45 3.32
N ASN A 228 -9.43 7.27 4.32
CA ASN A 228 -8.68 7.29 5.58
C ASN A 228 -8.96 6.03 6.42
N PRO A 229 -7.99 5.10 6.61
CA PRO A 229 -8.23 3.89 7.40
C PRO A 229 -8.43 4.18 8.89
N ALA A 230 -8.01 5.35 9.41
CA ALA A 230 -8.21 5.74 10.80
C ALA A 230 -9.62 6.26 11.10
N SER A 231 -10.43 6.58 10.09
CA SER A 231 -11.79 7.13 10.32
C SER A 231 -12.82 6.05 10.72
N GLY A 232 -12.41 4.78 10.83
CA GLY A 232 -13.31 3.67 11.10
C GLY A 232 -14.24 3.30 9.94
N VAL A 233 -13.92 3.76 8.73
CA VAL A 233 -14.68 3.47 7.50
C VAL A 233 -14.80 1.97 7.24
N LYS A 234 -16.01 1.51 6.94
CA LYS A 234 -16.29 0.13 6.54
C LYS A 234 -16.15 -0.01 5.03
N VAL A 235 -15.22 -0.85 4.60
CA VAL A 235 -14.91 -1.06 3.19
C VAL A 235 -15.40 -2.44 2.74
N PHE A 236 -16.12 -2.49 1.62
CA PHE A 236 -16.34 -3.73 0.89
C PHE A 236 -15.41 -3.78 -0.33
N SER A 237 -14.44 -4.68 -0.32
CA SER A 237 -13.46 -4.86 -1.41
C SER A 237 -13.86 -6.05 -2.27
N LEU A 238 -14.34 -5.77 -3.49
CA LEU A 238 -14.79 -6.76 -4.46
C LEU A 238 -13.80 -6.85 -5.62
N SER A 239 -13.21 -8.03 -5.87
CA SER A 239 -12.37 -8.28 -7.05
C SER A 239 -13.13 -9.03 -8.13
N LEU A 240 -13.09 -8.55 -9.37
CA LEU A 240 -13.75 -9.15 -10.52
C LEU A 240 -12.70 -9.52 -11.58
N SER A 241 -12.84 -10.70 -12.19
CA SER A 241 -12.00 -11.15 -13.31
C SER A 241 -12.82 -11.86 -14.37
N SER A 242 -12.44 -11.69 -15.64
CA SER A 242 -12.98 -12.48 -16.76
C SER A 242 -12.25 -13.81 -16.96
N ASP A 243 -11.12 -14.02 -16.29
CA ASP A 243 -10.34 -15.25 -16.38
C ASP A 243 -10.82 -16.26 -15.32
N LEU A 244 -10.57 -17.56 -15.54
CA LEU A 244 -10.86 -18.64 -14.59
C LEU A 244 -9.82 -18.74 -13.44
N GLU A 245 -9.11 -17.65 -13.15
CA GLU A 245 -8.08 -17.62 -12.12
C GLU A 245 -8.69 -17.68 -10.72
N PRO A 246 -8.23 -18.57 -9.83
CA PRO A 246 -8.68 -18.59 -8.46
C PRO A 246 -8.17 -17.34 -7.73
N SER A 247 -9.10 -16.60 -7.10
CA SER A 247 -8.80 -15.42 -6.26
C SER A 247 -8.11 -14.26 -7.01
N PRO A 248 -8.78 -13.62 -7.99
CA PRO A 248 -8.22 -12.49 -8.72
C PRO A 248 -7.84 -11.33 -7.80
N ALA A 249 -6.67 -10.75 -8.03
CA ALA A 249 -6.08 -9.71 -7.19
C ALA A 249 -6.01 -10.08 -5.70
N ALA A 250 -5.57 -11.32 -5.39
CA ALA A 250 -5.44 -11.83 -4.03
C ALA A 250 -4.54 -10.95 -3.14
N LEU A 251 -3.42 -10.45 -3.66
CA LEU A 251 -2.51 -9.59 -2.91
C LEU A 251 -3.15 -8.24 -2.61
N PHE A 252 -3.91 -7.66 -3.55
CA PHE A 252 -4.68 -6.46 -3.31
C PHE A 252 -5.65 -6.66 -2.14
N GLN A 253 -6.41 -7.76 -2.12
CA GLN A 253 -7.31 -8.06 -0.99
C GLN A 253 -6.57 -8.29 0.33
N ALA A 254 -5.40 -8.92 0.31
CA ALA A 254 -4.56 -9.07 1.49
C ALA A 254 -4.10 -7.70 2.02
N GLU A 255 -3.66 -6.80 1.14
CA GLU A 255 -3.27 -5.44 1.50
C GLU A 255 -4.46 -4.61 2.00
N MET A 256 -5.63 -4.73 1.39
CA MET A 256 -6.86 -4.08 1.89
C MET A 256 -7.17 -4.54 3.32
N ARG A 257 -7.07 -5.84 3.63
CA ARG A 257 -7.23 -6.39 5.00
C ARG A 257 -6.15 -5.92 5.96
N ARG A 258 -4.92 -5.77 5.48
CA ARG A 258 -3.81 -5.23 6.29
C ARG A 258 -4.05 -3.77 6.65
N ILE A 259 -4.51 -2.97 5.70
CA ILE A 259 -4.61 -1.51 5.82
C ILE A 259 -5.92 -1.06 6.50
N PHE A 260 -7.07 -1.57 6.08
CA PHE A 260 -8.37 -1.14 6.58
C PHE A 260 -8.82 -2.00 7.77
N PRO A 261 -9.09 -1.40 8.94
CA PRO A 261 -9.55 -2.15 10.12
C PRO A 261 -10.86 -2.90 9.90
N PHE A 262 -11.79 -2.31 9.15
CA PHE A 262 -13.13 -2.84 8.92
C PHE A 262 -13.35 -3.09 7.44
N VAL A 263 -12.78 -4.18 6.93
CA VAL A 263 -12.95 -4.56 5.53
C VAL A 263 -13.53 -5.97 5.38
N ARG A 264 -14.43 -6.11 4.42
CA ARG A 264 -14.95 -7.38 3.93
C ARG A 264 -14.51 -7.56 2.50
N THR A 265 -14.08 -8.77 2.14
CA THR A 265 -13.51 -9.07 0.83
C THR A 265 -14.32 -10.16 0.15
N ALA A 266 -14.65 -9.97 -1.12
CA ALA A 266 -15.27 -10.98 -1.97
C ALA A 266 -14.65 -10.95 -3.37
N TRP A 267 -14.83 -12.00 -4.16
CA TRP A 267 -14.36 -12.02 -5.54
C TRP A 267 -15.30 -12.80 -6.46
N ALA A 268 -15.25 -12.47 -7.75
CA ALA A 268 -15.95 -13.16 -8.81
C ALA A 268 -15.00 -13.40 -9.99
N ASP A 269 -15.02 -14.62 -10.53
CA ASP A 269 -14.38 -14.95 -11.80
C ASP A 269 -15.45 -15.20 -12.88
N ALA A 270 -15.06 -15.80 -14.01
CA ALA A 270 -16.00 -16.10 -15.09
C ALA A 270 -17.17 -17.05 -14.72
N ARG A 271 -17.11 -17.76 -13.58
CA ARG A 271 -18.11 -18.77 -13.15
C ARG A 271 -19.23 -18.19 -12.27
N VAL A 272 -19.31 -16.86 -12.16
CA VAL A 272 -20.22 -16.06 -11.31
C VAL A 272 -21.32 -16.92 -10.62
N PRO A 273 -21.15 -17.28 -9.34
CA PRO A 273 -22.14 -18.06 -8.60
C PRO A 273 -23.50 -17.35 -8.51
N ASN A 274 -24.59 -18.12 -8.55
CA ASN A 274 -25.97 -17.59 -8.52
C ASN A 274 -26.29 -16.80 -7.22
N ASP A 275 -25.63 -17.11 -6.11
CA ASP A 275 -25.81 -16.48 -4.79
C ASP A 275 -24.93 -15.24 -4.58
N LEU A 276 -23.93 -15.02 -5.45
CA LEU A 276 -22.94 -13.96 -5.26
C LEU A 276 -23.58 -12.56 -5.26
N VAL A 277 -24.64 -12.36 -6.04
CA VAL A 277 -25.40 -11.11 -6.05
C VAL A 277 -25.98 -10.78 -4.67
N GLN A 278 -26.57 -11.78 -3.99
CA GLN A 278 -27.17 -11.59 -2.65
C GLN A 278 -26.10 -11.30 -1.60
N ILE A 279 -24.94 -11.95 -1.72
CA ILE A 279 -23.78 -11.67 -0.87
C ILE A 279 -23.32 -10.22 -1.08
N ILE A 280 -23.17 -9.78 -2.33
CA ILE A 280 -22.76 -8.42 -2.67
C ILE A 280 -23.75 -7.39 -2.12
N GLU A 281 -25.06 -7.60 -2.29
CA GLU A 281 -26.09 -6.72 -1.74
C GLU A 281 -25.98 -6.60 -0.22
N ARG A 282 -25.83 -7.73 0.48
CA ARG A 282 -25.69 -7.76 1.94
C ARG A 282 -24.44 -7.02 2.42
N GLU A 283 -23.28 -7.31 1.84
CA GLU A 283 -22.00 -6.71 2.25
C GLU A 283 -21.93 -5.22 1.87
N ALA A 284 -22.47 -4.84 0.70
CA ALA A 284 -22.60 -3.45 0.28
C ALA A 284 -23.47 -2.65 1.25
N ALA A 285 -24.61 -3.19 1.69
CA ALA A 285 -25.51 -2.51 2.63
C ALA A 285 -24.81 -2.19 3.96
N GLN A 286 -23.92 -3.06 4.42
CA GLN A 286 -23.18 -2.94 5.70
C GLN A 286 -21.91 -2.09 5.60
N SER A 287 -21.55 -1.64 4.40
CA SER A 287 -20.31 -0.89 4.15
C SER A 287 -20.59 0.58 3.83
N ASP A 288 -19.61 1.43 4.10
CA ASP A 288 -19.68 2.87 3.82
C ASP A 288 -19.20 3.17 2.40
N VAL A 289 -18.24 2.38 1.89
CA VAL A 289 -17.68 2.50 0.54
C VAL A 289 -17.40 1.12 -0.05
N ILE A 290 -17.61 0.98 -1.36
CA ILE A 290 -17.26 -0.22 -2.12
C ILE A 290 -16.03 0.08 -2.95
N VAL A 291 -15.03 -0.78 -2.88
CA VAL A 291 -13.85 -0.77 -3.76
C VAL A 291 -13.97 -1.94 -4.72
N CYS A 292 -14.22 -1.64 -5.99
CA CYS A 292 -14.37 -2.65 -7.03
C CYS A 292 -13.10 -2.72 -7.89
N ALA A 293 -12.32 -3.78 -7.70
CA ALA A 293 -11.11 -4.07 -8.46
C ALA A 293 -11.45 -4.92 -9.69
N ALA A 294 -11.25 -4.37 -10.88
CA ALA A 294 -11.45 -5.04 -12.15
C ALA A 294 -10.11 -5.53 -12.71
N VAL A 295 -9.91 -6.84 -12.73
CA VAL A 295 -8.76 -7.50 -13.34
C VAL A 295 -9.14 -7.90 -14.76
N ALA A 296 -8.59 -7.21 -15.74
CA ALA A 296 -8.86 -7.49 -17.15
C ALA A 296 -7.59 -7.36 -17.98
N ARG A 297 -7.30 -8.39 -18.76
CA ARG A 297 -6.24 -8.35 -19.78
C ARG A 297 -6.66 -7.42 -20.92
N LEU A 298 -5.67 -6.79 -21.54
CA LEU A 298 -5.90 -6.10 -22.81
C LEU A 298 -5.86 -7.15 -23.92
N ILE A 299 -7.02 -7.56 -24.43
CA ILE A 299 -7.12 -8.57 -25.50
C ILE A 299 -7.61 -7.88 -26.77
N SER A 300 -7.02 -8.23 -27.92
CA SER A 300 -7.38 -7.72 -29.26
C SER A 300 -8.66 -8.34 -29.84
N GLN A 301 -9.50 -8.96 -29.01
CA GLN A 301 -10.83 -9.46 -29.42
C GLN A 301 -11.78 -8.29 -29.70
N PRO A 302 -12.81 -8.46 -30.55
CA PRO A 302 -13.65 -7.34 -30.97
C PRO A 302 -14.45 -6.86 -29.76
N GLU A 303 -13.91 -5.78 -29.18
CA GLU A 303 -14.44 -5.04 -28.03
C GLU A 303 -14.29 -5.81 -26.70
N GLY A 304 -13.60 -5.22 -25.72
CA GLY A 304 -13.43 -5.74 -24.35
C GLY A 304 -14.73 -5.85 -23.54
N GLN A 305 -15.84 -6.21 -24.18
CA GLN A 305 -17.15 -6.42 -23.61
C GLN A 305 -17.21 -7.69 -22.75
N GLU A 306 -16.30 -8.65 -22.91
CA GLU A 306 -16.35 -9.93 -22.20
C GLU A 306 -16.37 -9.76 -20.68
N PHE A 307 -15.49 -8.92 -20.13
CA PHE A 307 -15.49 -8.57 -18.71
C PHE A 307 -16.85 -7.99 -18.27
N PHE A 308 -17.38 -7.04 -19.04
CA PHE A 308 -18.64 -6.40 -18.70
C PHE A 308 -19.83 -7.37 -18.82
N HIS A 309 -19.85 -8.22 -19.85
CA HIS A 309 -20.92 -9.18 -20.08
C HIS A 309 -21.00 -10.22 -18.97
N ILE A 310 -19.86 -10.76 -18.56
CA ILE A 310 -19.76 -11.72 -17.45
C ILE A 310 -20.27 -11.08 -16.15
N HIS A 311 -19.86 -9.83 -15.87
CA HIS A 311 -20.13 -9.18 -14.58
C HIS A 311 -21.30 -8.20 -14.62
N ARG A 312 -22.11 -8.18 -15.68
CA ARG A 312 -23.15 -7.15 -15.90
C ARG A 312 -24.11 -7.01 -14.73
N ASP A 313 -24.57 -8.13 -14.19
CA ASP A 313 -25.55 -8.12 -13.10
C ASP A 313 -24.91 -7.65 -11.79
N ILE A 314 -23.65 -8.00 -11.54
CA ILE A 314 -22.86 -7.46 -10.42
C ILE A 314 -22.71 -5.95 -10.56
N VAL A 315 -22.27 -5.46 -11.73
CA VAL A 315 -22.09 -4.02 -11.98
C VAL A 315 -23.41 -3.27 -11.79
N ARG A 316 -24.51 -3.81 -12.30
CA ARG A 316 -25.85 -3.25 -12.10
C ARG A 316 -26.19 -3.14 -10.62
N GLN A 317 -25.90 -4.17 -9.83
CA GLN A 317 -26.20 -4.16 -8.39
C GLN A 317 -25.34 -3.20 -7.60
N LEU A 318 -24.06 -3.06 -7.96
CA LEU A 318 -23.20 -2.02 -7.39
C LEU A 318 -23.78 -0.63 -7.62
N LEU A 319 -24.30 -0.35 -8.83
CA LEU A 319 -24.94 0.92 -9.15
C LEU A 319 -26.27 1.12 -8.39
N LEU A 320 -27.07 0.07 -8.22
CA LEU A 320 -28.35 0.13 -7.50
C LEU A 320 -28.18 0.25 -5.98
N SER A 321 -27.02 -0.15 -5.42
CA SER A 321 -26.76 -0.10 -3.98
C SER A 321 -26.83 1.31 -3.39
N GLY A 322 -26.66 2.35 -4.22
CA GLY A 322 -26.57 3.75 -3.79
C GLY A 322 -25.34 4.09 -2.96
N LYS A 323 -24.42 3.13 -2.76
CA LYS A 323 -23.16 3.34 -2.04
C LYS A 323 -22.11 3.97 -2.95
N PRO A 324 -21.19 4.79 -2.41
CA PRO A 324 -20.02 5.24 -3.14
C PRO A 324 -19.19 4.04 -3.64
N VAL A 325 -18.85 4.01 -4.93
CA VAL A 325 -18.06 2.93 -5.55
C VAL A 325 -16.78 3.51 -6.16
N ILE A 326 -15.64 3.02 -5.67
CA ILE A 326 -14.31 3.31 -6.21
C ILE A 326 -13.91 2.17 -7.14
N TRP A 327 -13.69 2.47 -8.41
CA TRP A 327 -13.19 1.48 -9.36
C TRP A 327 -11.67 1.50 -9.45
N VAL A 328 -11.08 0.30 -9.44
CA VAL A 328 -9.63 0.10 -9.64
C VAL A 328 -9.43 -0.82 -10.84
N SER A 329 -8.81 -0.34 -11.90
CA SER A 329 -8.45 -1.15 -13.06
C SER A 329 -7.05 -1.74 -12.91
N PHE A 330 -6.98 -3.07 -12.93
CA PHE A 330 -5.75 -3.85 -13.06
C PHE A 330 -5.65 -4.39 -14.49
N GLY A 331 -4.68 -3.88 -15.24
CA GLY A 331 -4.51 -4.19 -16.66
C GLY A 331 -5.18 -3.16 -17.57
N ASN A 332 -6.40 -3.45 -18.02
CA ASN A 332 -7.08 -2.66 -19.05
C ASN A 332 -7.79 -1.39 -18.51
N PRO A 333 -7.29 -0.16 -18.79
CA PRO A 333 -7.91 1.07 -18.30
C PRO A 333 -9.22 1.42 -19.02
N TYR A 334 -9.53 0.77 -20.15
CA TYR A 334 -10.75 1.05 -20.93
C TYR A 334 -12.02 0.50 -20.29
N ILE A 335 -11.92 -0.23 -19.16
CA ILE A 335 -13.08 -0.70 -18.38
C ILE A 335 -14.01 0.47 -18.02
N LEU A 336 -13.48 1.69 -17.86
CA LEU A 336 -14.25 2.91 -17.63
C LEU A 336 -15.38 3.13 -18.65
N ARG A 337 -15.19 2.72 -19.92
CA ARG A 337 -16.22 2.85 -20.98
C ARG A 337 -17.50 2.08 -20.66
N PHE A 338 -17.41 1.04 -19.85
CA PHE A 338 -18.54 0.20 -19.46
C PHE A 338 -19.17 0.60 -18.13
N VAL A 339 -18.50 1.46 -17.36
CA VAL A 339 -19.01 2.07 -16.13
C VAL A 339 -18.90 3.60 -16.17
N PRO A 340 -19.40 4.28 -17.23
CA PRO A 340 -19.08 5.69 -17.44
C PRO A 340 -19.65 6.63 -16.37
N GLN A 341 -20.67 6.18 -15.64
CA GLN A 341 -21.32 6.87 -14.52
C GLN A 341 -20.51 6.84 -13.21
N THR A 342 -19.37 6.15 -13.15
CA THR A 342 -18.55 6.16 -11.94
C THR A 342 -17.88 7.52 -11.70
N GLY A 343 -18.00 8.02 -10.47
CA GLY A 343 -17.37 9.25 -10.02
C GLY A 343 -15.92 9.09 -9.56
N THR A 344 -15.46 7.87 -9.24
CA THR A 344 -14.09 7.62 -8.77
C THR A 344 -13.46 6.43 -9.48
N TYR A 345 -12.34 6.67 -10.17
CA TYR A 345 -11.68 5.67 -11.03
C TYR A 345 -10.16 5.75 -10.93
N VAL A 346 -9.52 4.61 -10.63
CA VAL A 346 -8.07 4.46 -10.43
C VAL A 346 -7.52 3.43 -11.41
N CYS A 347 -6.39 3.75 -12.05
CA CYS A 347 -5.68 2.86 -12.96
C CYS A 347 -4.37 2.39 -12.33
N ALA A 348 -4.21 1.09 -12.21
CA ALA A 348 -2.95 0.44 -11.82
C ALA A 348 -2.20 -0.17 -13.02
N PHE A 349 -2.86 -0.30 -14.18
CA PHE A 349 -2.31 -0.75 -15.48
C PHE A 349 -1.72 -2.18 -15.54
N SER A 350 -1.53 -2.84 -14.40
CA SER A 350 -0.96 -4.18 -14.29
C SER A 350 -1.54 -4.87 -13.06
N TYR A 351 -1.70 -6.19 -13.13
CA TYR A 351 -2.10 -7.03 -12.00
C TYR A 351 -0.91 -7.69 -11.30
N SER A 352 0.33 -7.28 -11.58
CA SER A 352 1.51 -7.73 -10.82
C SER A 352 1.40 -7.36 -9.33
N ASP A 353 2.07 -8.12 -8.47
CA ASP A 353 2.04 -7.93 -7.02
C ASP A 353 2.36 -6.49 -6.58
N VAL A 354 3.42 -5.89 -7.14
CA VAL A 354 3.79 -4.50 -6.81
C VAL A 354 2.72 -3.48 -7.19
N SER A 355 1.96 -3.73 -8.26
CA SER A 355 0.87 -2.85 -8.71
C SER A 355 -0.38 -3.01 -7.85
N GLN A 356 -0.67 -4.23 -7.41
CA GLN A 356 -1.73 -4.50 -6.43
C GLN A 356 -1.45 -3.80 -5.09
N ALA A 357 -0.23 -3.94 -4.56
CA ALA A 357 0.19 -3.25 -3.35
C ALA A 357 0.16 -1.72 -3.50
N ALA A 358 0.64 -1.19 -4.63
CA ALA A 358 0.62 0.24 -4.93
C ALA A 358 -0.82 0.80 -4.98
N ALA A 359 -1.76 0.08 -5.59
CA ALA A 359 -3.16 0.49 -5.62
C ALA A 359 -3.76 0.57 -4.20
N ALA A 360 -3.53 -0.44 -3.35
CA ALA A 360 -4.03 -0.44 -1.98
C ALA A 360 -3.42 0.72 -1.15
N LYS A 361 -2.11 0.98 -1.30
CA LYS A 361 -1.43 2.13 -0.69
C LYS A 361 -2.02 3.46 -1.16
N ALA A 362 -2.26 3.62 -2.47
CA ALA A 362 -2.82 4.84 -3.03
C ALA A 362 -4.23 5.11 -2.51
N LEU A 363 -5.09 4.07 -2.46
CA LEU A 363 -6.43 4.18 -1.90
C LEU A 363 -6.42 4.65 -0.44
N ALA A 364 -5.50 4.15 0.37
CA ALA A 364 -5.38 4.52 1.77
C ALA A 364 -4.60 5.83 2.01
N GLY A 365 -4.04 6.43 0.96
CA GLY A 365 -3.21 7.63 1.07
C GLY A 365 -1.82 7.39 1.65
N ALA A 366 -1.32 6.14 1.67
CA ALA A 366 0.02 5.81 2.16
C ALA A 366 1.14 6.35 1.26
N ILE A 367 0.82 6.60 -0.01
CA ILE A 367 1.67 7.22 -1.01
C ILE A 367 0.96 8.43 -1.63
N ALA A 368 1.73 9.38 -2.15
CA ALA A 368 1.18 10.41 -3.02
C ALA A 368 0.90 9.81 -4.40
N VAL A 369 -0.15 10.32 -5.07
CA VAL A 369 -0.53 9.89 -6.42
C VAL A 369 -0.24 11.02 -7.40
N GLU A 370 0.57 10.73 -8.42
CA GLU A 370 0.95 11.69 -9.46
C GLU A 370 0.94 11.10 -10.88
N GLY A 371 0.55 9.83 -11.03
CA GLY A 371 0.55 9.13 -12.31
C GLY A 371 -0.35 9.80 -13.34
N LYS A 372 0.03 9.66 -14.61
CA LYS A 372 -0.65 10.27 -15.76
C LYS A 372 -1.03 9.21 -16.77
N MET A 373 -2.19 9.39 -17.39
CA MET A 373 -2.72 8.50 -18.42
C MET A 373 -1.76 8.42 -19.61
N PRO A 374 -1.24 7.23 -19.95
CA PRO A 374 -0.38 7.05 -21.13
C PRO A 374 -1.18 6.93 -22.43
N VAL A 375 -2.51 6.78 -22.33
CA VAL A 375 -3.46 6.59 -23.43
C VAL A 375 -4.69 7.46 -23.21
N SER A 376 -5.39 7.83 -24.28
CA SER A 376 -6.71 8.46 -24.21
C SER A 376 -7.80 7.40 -24.11
N ILE A 377 -8.85 7.67 -23.32
CA ILE A 377 -10.09 6.90 -23.33
C ILE A 377 -11.16 7.79 -23.99
N PRO A 378 -11.64 7.45 -25.20
CA PRO A 378 -12.59 8.29 -25.94
C PRO A 378 -13.81 8.68 -25.08
N GLY A 379 -14.12 9.98 -25.04
CA GLY A 379 -15.22 10.54 -24.26
C GLY A 379 -15.00 10.60 -22.74
N HIS A 380 -13.82 10.19 -22.24
CA HIS A 380 -13.55 10.11 -20.81
C HIS A 380 -12.24 10.77 -20.37
N CYS A 381 -11.15 10.64 -21.14
CA CYS A 381 -9.89 11.31 -20.85
C CYS A 381 -8.92 11.37 -22.05
N SER A 382 -7.95 12.27 -21.93
CA SER A 382 -6.83 12.46 -22.85
C SER A 382 -5.52 11.92 -22.26
N VAL A 383 -4.53 11.73 -23.13
CA VAL A 383 -3.15 11.43 -22.70
C VAL A 383 -2.64 12.56 -21.81
N GLY A 384 -2.05 12.23 -20.66
CA GLY A 384 -1.53 13.21 -19.69
C GLY A 384 -2.53 13.59 -18.59
N ASP A 385 -3.78 13.16 -18.67
CA ASP A 385 -4.77 13.35 -17.60
C ASP A 385 -4.39 12.53 -16.36
N GLY A 386 -4.80 13.00 -15.18
CA GLY A 386 -4.55 12.34 -13.90
C GLY A 386 -4.54 13.33 -12.75
N LEU A 387 -5.34 13.05 -11.72
CA LEU A 387 -5.43 13.86 -10.52
C LEU A 387 -4.18 13.68 -9.65
N ARG A 388 -3.82 14.72 -8.92
CA ARG A 388 -2.77 14.66 -7.90
C ARG A 388 -3.42 14.51 -6.53
N LEU A 389 -3.01 13.49 -5.78
CA LEU A 389 -3.43 13.31 -4.40
C LEU A 389 -2.19 13.35 -3.50
N PRO A 390 -2.14 14.21 -2.47
CA PRO A 390 -1.06 14.18 -1.51
C PRO A 390 -1.15 12.89 -0.66
N ARG A 391 0.00 12.46 -0.13
CA ARG A 391 0.03 11.43 0.92
C ARG A 391 -0.80 11.90 2.11
N LEU A 392 -1.69 11.05 2.61
CA LEU A 392 -2.43 11.31 3.83
C LEU A 392 -1.45 11.25 5.01
N ASP A 393 -1.34 12.34 5.76
CA ASP A 393 -0.51 12.34 6.96
C ASP A 393 -1.25 11.68 8.12
N MET A 394 -0.72 10.56 8.59
CA MET A 394 -1.28 9.78 9.71
C MET A 394 -0.37 9.85 10.95
N THR A 395 0.46 10.89 11.05
CA THR A 395 1.29 11.18 12.22
C THR A 395 0.70 12.32 13.06
N LEU A 396 1.05 12.35 14.34
CA LEU A 396 0.66 13.44 15.22
C LEU A 396 1.49 14.69 14.91
N LYS A 397 0.83 15.71 14.35
CA LYS A 397 1.45 17.00 14.01
C LYS A 397 1.39 17.96 15.17
N GLU A 398 2.47 18.72 15.36
CA GLU A 398 2.33 20.02 16.04
C GLU A 398 1.48 20.92 15.17
N TYR A 399 0.52 21.62 15.76
CA TYR A 399 -0.21 22.66 15.03
C TYR A 399 0.79 23.80 14.76
N ALA A 400 1.27 23.91 13.52
CA ALA A 400 2.02 25.08 13.10
C ALA A 400 1.17 26.32 13.39
N SER A 401 1.79 27.39 13.88
CA SER A 401 1.25 28.69 14.30
C SER A 401 0.46 29.48 13.25
N ALA A 402 -0.18 28.80 12.30
CA ALA A 402 -0.84 29.35 11.12
C ALA A 402 -2.13 30.13 11.42
N SER A 403 -2.61 30.17 12.67
CA SER A 403 -3.72 31.05 13.10
C SER A 403 -3.58 31.42 14.58
N PRO A 404 -2.67 32.35 14.94
CA PRO A 404 -2.37 32.71 16.33
C PRO A 404 -3.62 33.17 17.10
N GLU A 405 -4.55 33.88 16.45
CA GLU A 405 -5.73 34.48 17.10
C GLU A 405 -6.75 33.47 17.65
N VAL A 406 -6.96 32.34 16.95
CA VAL A 406 -7.87 31.26 17.43
C VAL A 406 -7.28 30.55 18.64
N PHE A 407 -5.95 30.51 18.73
CA PHE A 407 -5.20 29.84 19.80
C PHE A 407 -4.88 30.75 20.98
N GLU A 408 -4.70 32.05 20.77
CA GLU A 408 -4.53 33.01 21.86
C GLU A 408 -5.71 32.93 22.82
N LYS A 409 -6.94 32.83 22.27
CA LYS A 409 -8.18 32.68 23.04
C LYS A 409 -8.56 31.24 23.41
N GLY A 410 -8.00 30.24 22.71
CA GLY A 410 -8.28 28.83 22.97
C GLY A 410 -7.56 28.32 24.21
N PHE A 411 -8.21 27.47 25.01
CA PHE A 411 -7.62 26.87 26.21
C PHE A 411 -7.13 27.88 27.28
N GLU A 412 -7.64 29.13 27.29
CA GLU A 412 -7.29 30.12 28.30
C GLU A 412 -7.69 29.65 29.70
N LYS A 413 -8.89 29.07 29.84
CA LYS A 413 -9.37 28.59 31.13
C LYS A 413 -8.51 27.41 31.61
N THR A 414 -8.22 26.47 30.72
CA THR A 414 -7.37 25.31 30.99
C THR A 414 -5.97 25.73 31.45
N ARG A 415 -5.34 26.68 30.73
CA ARG A 415 -4.01 27.22 31.10
C ARG A 415 -4.06 27.89 32.47
N ARG A 416 -5.04 28.75 32.73
CA ARG A 416 -5.19 29.47 34.00
C ARG A 416 -5.36 28.53 35.19
N ILE A 417 -6.17 27.48 35.07
CA ILE A 417 -6.35 26.49 36.15
C ILE A 417 -5.04 25.73 36.39
N LEU A 418 -4.34 25.32 35.33
CA LEU A 418 -3.05 24.63 35.44
C LEU A 418 -2.00 25.51 36.13
N ASP A 419 -1.84 26.76 35.69
CA ASP A 419 -0.87 27.70 36.26
C ASP A 419 -1.18 27.97 37.74
N SER A 420 -2.45 28.23 38.09
CA SER A 420 -2.88 28.46 39.47
C SER A 420 -2.65 27.24 40.38
N SER A 421 -2.80 26.02 39.85
CA SER A 421 -2.51 24.79 40.59
C SER A 421 -1.02 24.62 40.93
N VAL A 422 -0.12 25.16 40.10
CA VAL A 422 1.32 25.18 40.39
C VAL A 422 1.68 26.34 41.33
N GLU A 423 1.13 27.54 41.09
CA GLU A 423 1.36 28.72 41.94
C GLU A 423 0.89 28.51 43.38
N SER A 424 -0.23 27.81 43.58
CA SER A 424 -0.74 27.43 44.90
C SER A 424 0.09 26.34 45.60
N GLY A 425 1.05 25.73 44.89
CA GLY A 425 1.88 24.66 45.40
C GLY A 425 1.19 23.29 45.45
N LEU A 426 0.00 23.14 44.83
CA LEU A 426 -0.69 21.85 44.73
C LEU A 426 0.09 20.88 43.84
N PHE A 427 0.62 21.37 42.71
CA PHE A 427 1.59 20.67 41.86
C PHE A 427 2.94 21.39 41.86
N LYS A 428 4.04 20.64 41.88
CA LYS A 428 5.41 21.18 41.70
C LYS A 428 5.64 21.56 40.23
N ALA A 429 5.12 20.75 39.34
CA ALA A 429 5.08 20.98 37.90
C ALA A 429 3.89 20.24 37.29
N ALA A 430 3.38 20.73 36.15
CA ALA A 430 2.41 20.00 35.35
C ALA A 430 2.56 20.29 33.84
N GLU A 431 2.28 19.30 32.98
CA GLU A 431 2.19 19.45 31.52
C GLU A 431 0.86 18.89 31.04
N ILE A 432 0.14 19.68 30.25
CA ILE A 432 -1.08 19.25 29.57
C ILE A 432 -0.86 19.23 28.06
N LEU A 433 -1.34 18.17 27.42
CA LEU A 433 -1.43 18.03 25.97
C LEU A 433 -2.85 17.64 25.58
N VAL A 434 -3.47 18.43 24.70
CA VAL A 434 -4.76 18.10 24.07
C VAL A 434 -4.49 17.95 22.58
N ALA A 435 -4.96 16.85 21.99
CA ALA A 435 -4.89 16.66 20.55
C ALA A 435 -6.24 16.21 19.99
N GLY A 436 -6.50 16.57 18.74
CA GLY A 436 -7.67 16.15 18.01
C GLY A 436 -7.39 16.11 16.51
N HIS A 437 -8.00 15.14 15.81
CA HIS A 437 -7.82 14.95 14.35
C HIS A 437 -6.33 14.91 13.93
N SER A 438 -5.51 14.16 14.68
CA SER A 438 -4.06 14.02 14.47
C SER A 438 -3.24 15.31 14.57
N ARG A 439 -3.74 16.32 15.28
CA ARG A 439 -3.04 17.57 15.57
C ARG A 439 -3.03 17.88 17.06
N VAL A 440 -1.89 18.33 17.57
CA VAL A 440 -1.75 18.87 18.93
C VAL A 440 -2.39 20.25 18.98
N LEU A 441 -3.46 20.38 19.77
CA LEU A 441 -4.26 21.60 19.91
C LEU A 441 -3.97 22.39 21.18
N LEU A 442 -3.36 21.76 22.18
CA LEU A 442 -2.80 22.44 23.34
C LEU A 442 -1.54 21.68 23.72
N LYS A 443 -0.48 22.43 24.02
CA LYS A 443 0.66 21.96 24.76
C LYS A 443 1.08 23.07 25.71
N HIS A 444 0.87 22.87 27.00
CA HIS A 444 1.19 23.88 28.02
C HIS A 444 1.86 23.21 29.21
N ALA A 445 2.87 23.86 29.76
CA ALA A 445 3.59 23.38 30.92
C ALA A 445 3.71 24.51 31.95
N ALA A 446 3.46 24.17 33.21
CA ALA A 446 3.54 25.07 34.35
C ALA A 446 4.56 24.52 35.37
N GLY A 447 5.40 25.42 35.93
CA GLY A 447 6.48 25.07 36.86
C GLY A 447 7.80 24.67 36.19
N ARG A 448 8.82 24.34 37.00
CA ARG A 448 10.11 23.81 36.53
C ARG A 448 10.23 22.34 36.93
N ALA A 449 9.93 21.44 36.00
CA ALA A 449 10.35 20.04 36.14
C ALA A 449 11.87 19.98 35.92
N THR A 450 12.63 19.63 36.96
CA THR A 450 14.05 19.30 36.81
C THR A 450 14.15 17.97 36.04
N ASP A 451 14.44 18.05 34.75
CA ASP A 451 14.68 16.91 33.84
C ASP A 451 13.50 15.96 33.58
N GLY A 452 12.30 16.48 33.27
CA GLY A 452 11.14 15.68 32.85
C GLY A 452 10.24 15.25 34.02
N PHE A 453 8.97 14.93 33.73
CA PHE A 453 8.02 14.53 34.79
C PHE A 453 8.40 13.18 35.38
N TYR A 454 8.25 13.07 36.71
CA TYR A 454 8.26 11.78 37.40
C TYR A 454 7.26 10.84 36.71
N ALA A 455 7.62 9.57 36.50
CA ALA A 455 6.75 8.59 35.84
C ALA A 455 5.37 8.54 36.52
N PRO A 456 4.31 9.03 35.86
CA PRO A 456 2.96 8.99 36.42
C PRO A 456 2.58 7.57 36.80
N ARG A 457 1.84 7.39 37.88
CA ARG A 457 1.50 6.04 38.39
C ARG A 457 0.81 5.17 37.35
N PHE A 458 0.03 5.78 36.44
CA PHE A 458 -0.70 5.09 35.38
C PHE A 458 0.18 4.60 34.23
N VAL A 459 1.39 5.12 34.05
CA VAL A 459 2.24 4.73 32.90
C VAL A 459 2.60 3.25 32.96
N GLY A 460 2.82 2.70 34.16
CA GLY A 460 3.02 1.26 34.32
C GLY A 460 1.78 0.44 33.90
N ASP A 461 0.57 0.97 34.10
CA ASP A 461 -0.66 0.30 33.69
C ASP A 461 -0.84 0.36 32.17
N LEU A 462 -0.47 1.48 31.55
CA LEU A 462 -0.41 1.63 30.09
C LEU A 462 0.60 0.67 29.47
N GLU A 463 1.82 0.57 30.03
CA GLU A 463 2.85 -0.38 29.54
C GLU A 463 2.33 -1.81 29.56
N ILE A 464 1.69 -2.21 30.66
CA ILE A 464 1.10 -3.55 30.81
C ILE A 464 -0.03 -3.75 29.82
N ALA A 465 -0.97 -2.81 29.73
CA ALA A 465 -2.07 -2.89 28.76
C ALA A 465 -1.53 -3.10 27.34
N MET A 466 -0.50 -2.35 26.97
CA MET A 466 0.09 -2.44 25.64
C MET A 466 0.82 -3.75 25.39
N ALA A 467 1.58 -4.22 26.37
CA ALA A 467 2.30 -5.48 26.25
C ALA A 467 1.36 -6.68 26.19
N VAL A 468 0.26 -6.67 26.96
CA VAL A 468 -0.77 -7.71 26.92
C VAL A 468 -1.47 -7.72 25.56
N MET A 469 -1.92 -6.57 25.06
CA MET A 469 -2.52 -6.48 23.72
C MET A 469 -1.58 -7.03 22.64
N LEU A 470 -0.29 -6.65 22.68
CA LEU A 470 0.72 -7.16 21.74
C LEU A 470 0.94 -8.66 21.87
N ALA A 471 1.06 -9.17 23.09
CA ALA A 471 1.30 -10.59 23.34
C ALA A 471 0.11 -11.44 22.90
N VAL A 472 -1.12 -11.00 23.19
CA VAL A 472 -2.35 -11.66 22.76
C VAL A 472 -2.45 -11.64 21.24
N GLN A 473 -2.25 -10.48 20.61
CA GLN A 473 -2.42 -10.42 19.17
C GLN A 473 -1.38 -11.29 18.43
N SER A 474 -0.17 -11.39 18.99
CA SER A 474 0.96 -12.15 18.42
C SER A 474 0.83 -13.66 18.69
N GLY A 475 -0.17 -14.09 19.45
CA GLY A 475 -0.35 -15.50 19.85
C GLY A 475 0.62 -15.97 20.93
N ASN A 476 1.42 -15.07 21.51
CA ASN A 476 2.30 -15.39 22.63
C ASN A 476 1.50 -15.63 23.92
N LEU A 477 0.37 -14.93 24.05
CA LEU A 477 -0.52 -15.04 25.20
C LEU A 477 -1.94 -15.39 24.74
N VAL A 478 -2.61 -16.29 25.45
CA VAL A 478 -3.99 -16.67 25.19
C VAL A 478 -4.89 -15.95 26.20
N ALA A 479 -5.83 -15.16 25.67
CA ALA A 479 -6.83 -14.49 26.49
C ALA A 479 -7.68 -15.55 27.23
N GLY A 480 -7.84 -15.39 28.54
CA GLY A 480 -8.54 -16.35 29.39
C GLY A 480 -7.77 -17.64 29.72
N ALA A 481 -6.47 -17.72 29.45
CA ALA A 481 -5.65 -18.83 29.94
C ALA A 481 -5.28 -18.66 31.43
N PRO A 482 -5.14 -19.75 32.18
CA PRO A 482 -4.69 -19.70 33.57
C PRO A 482 -3.22 -19.26 33.64
N VAL A 483 -2.88 -18.49 34.67
CA VAL A 483 -1.51 -18.00 34.89
C VAL A 483 -0.49 -19.15 34.98
N SER A 484 -0.92 -20.32 35.47
CA SER A 484 -0.08 -21.52 35.59
C SER A 484 0.44 -22.06 34.26
N ASP A 485 -0.18 -21.73 33.13
CA ASP A 485 0.30 -22.14 31.81
C ASP A 485 1.61 -21.44 31.44
N TYR A 486 1.84 -20.24 31.98
CA TYR A 486 3.05 -19.44 31.75
C TYR A 486 4.02 -19.48 32.93
N LEU A 487 3.50 -19.69 34.14
CA LEU A 487 4.25 -19.81 35.39
C LEU A 487 3.90 -21.13 36.09
N PRO A 488 4.49 -22.27 35.68
CA PRO A 488 4.19 -23.58 36.25
C PRO A 488 4.33 -23.63 37.77
N GLU A 489 5.20 -22.80 38.35
CA GLU A 489 5.39 -22.64 39.80
C GLU A 489 4.18 -22.05 40.56
N HIS A 490 3.18 -21.53 39.85
CA HIS A 490 1.92 -21.03 40.41
C HIS A 490 0.81 -22.09 40.43
N LYS A 491 1.07 -23.30 39.93
CA LYS A 491 0.09 -24.40 39.91
C LYS A 491 -0.32 -24.80 41.35
N GLY A 492 -1.61 -24.71 41.68
CA GLY A 492 -2.17 -25.17 42.95
C GLY A 492 -2.18 -24.17 44.13
N LYS A 493 -1.97 -22.87 43.90
CA LYS A 493 -2.09 -21.82 44.92
C LYS A 493 -3.38 -21.00 44.73
N GLU A 494 -4.42 -21.27 45.55
CA GLU A 494 -5.77 -20.65 45.52
C GLU A 494 -6.45 -20.63 44.12
N ALA A 495 -7.70 -20.13 44.04
CA ALA A 495 -8.56 -20.21 42.85
C ALA A 495 -7.82 -19.85 41.55
N GLU A 496 -8.10 -20.58 40.46
CA GLU A 496 -7.41 -20.47 39.17
C GLU A 496 -7.48 -19.02 38.64
N VAL A 497 -6.38 -18.28 38.80
CA VAL A 497 -6.24 -16.89 38.33
C VAL A 497 -5.92 -16.92 36.84
N HIS A 498 -6.70 -16.22 36.03
CA HIS A 498 -6.50 -16.11 34.59
C HIS A 498 -5.72 -14.84 34.27
N VAL A 499 -5.06 -14.81 33.10
CA VAL A 499 -4.27 -13.63 32.68
C VAL A 499 -5.12 -12.35 32.65
N GLU A 500 -6.39 -12.45 32.27
CA GLU A 500 -7.32 -11.30 32.23
C GLU A 500 -7.60 -10.72 33.62
N ASP A 501 -7.66 -11.57 34.66
CA ASP A 501 -7.90 -11.15 36.05
C ASP A 501 -6.74 -10.31 36.62
N LEU A 502 -5.52 -10.57 36.12
CA LEU A 502 -4.35 -9.77 36.47
C LEU A 502 -4.38 -8.38 35.83
N CYS A 503 -5.09 -8.24 34.70
CA CYS A 503 -5.17 -6.99 33.95
C CYS A 503 -6.19 -6.00 34.56
N ILE A 504 -7.10 -6.44 35.43
CA ILE A 504 -8.12 -5.59 36.09
C ILE A 504 -7.57 -5.07 37.43
N LEU A 505 -6.76 -4.02 37.37
CA LEU A 505 -6.07 -3.46 38.54
C LEU A 505 -6.97 -2.63 39.47
N ASP A 506 -8.15 -2.21 39.01
CA ASP A 506 -9.14 -1.49 39.83
C ASP A 506 -9.85 -2.40 40.85
N SER A 507 -9.72 -3.73 40.72
CA SER A 507 -10.26 -4.71 41.67
C SER A 507 -9.42 -4.88 42.95
N VAL A 508 -8.29 -4.18 43.04
CA VAL A 508 -7.23 -4.42 44.02
C VAL A 508 -7.36 -3.49 45.22
N LYS A 509 -7.45 -4.05 46.43
CA LYS A 509 -7.70 -3.26 47.66
C LYS A 509 -6.45 -2.54 48.20
N THR A 510 -5.24 -2.90 47.76
CA THR A 510 -3.98 -2.35 48.26
C THR A 510 -2.92 -2.11 47.19
N ALA A 511 -2.05 -1.11 47.39
CA ALA A 511 -0.95 -0.82 46.46
C ALA A 511 0.08 -1.95 46.34
N ALA A 512 0.24 -2.76 47.40
CA ALA A 512 1.14 -3.92 47.42
C ALA A 512 0.64 -5.04 46.51
N GLU A 513 -0.66 -5.35 46.57
CA GLU A 513 -1.29 -6.35 45.71
C GLU A 513 -1.25 -5.91 44.23
N ALA A 514 -1.41 -4.61 43.96
CA ALA A 514 -1.30 -4.08 42.60
C ALA A 514 0.14 -4.22 42.07
N GLY A 515 1.15 -3.95 42.90
CA GLY A 515 2.55 -4.16 42.56
C GLY A 515 2.89 -5.63 42.27
N LEU A 516 2.27 -6.56 43.00
CA LEU A 516 2.43 -8.00 42.79
C LEU A 516 1.85 -8.44 41.45
N ARG A 517 0.60 -8.04 41.13
CA ARG A 517 -0.04 -8.35 39.84
C ARG A 517 0.74 -7.80 38.65
N ARG A 518 1.24 -6.56 38.75
CA ARG A 518 2.08 -5.94 37.71
C ARG A 518 3.38 -6.73 37.47
N SER A 519 4.04 -7.15 38.54
CA SER A 519 5.27 -7.94 38.46
C SER A 519 5.02 -9.32 37.84
N LEU A 520 3.90 -9.95 38.20
CA LEU A 520 3.48 -11.24 37.68
C LEU A 520 3.19 -11.16 36.17
N LEU A 521 2.47 -10.14 35.73
CA LEU A 521 2.20 -9.89 34.30
C LEU A 521 3.47 -9.64 33.50
N ALA A 522 4.41 -8.85 34.02
CA ALA A 522 5.68 -8.59 33.35
C ALA A 522 6.50 -9.89 33.17
N GLU A 523 6.48 -10.78 34.16
CA GLU A 523 7.14 -12.09 34.07
C GLU A 523 6.43 -13.02 33.07
N ILE A 524 5.10 -13.09 33.11
CA ILE A 524 4.29 -13.88 32.15
C ILE A 524 4.62 -13.45 30.72
N ILE A 525 4.58 -12.15 30.44
CA ILE A 525 4.90 -11.61 29.11
C ILE A 525 6.35 -11.91 28.74
N THR A 526 7.27 -11.82 29.70
CA THR A 526 8.68 -12.12 29.46
C THR A 526 8.88 -13.57 29.02
N ARG A 527 8.23 -14.52 29.69
CA ARG A 527 8.29 -15.94 29.31
C ARG A 527 7.56 -16.24 28.01
N ALA A 528 6.35 -15.70 27.86
CA ALA A 528 5.52 -15.88 26.67
C ALA A 528 6.17 -15.34 25.40
N SER A 529 6.86 -14.19 25.48
CA SER A 529 7.52 -13.56 24.33
C SER A 529 8.97 -13.99 24.12
N GLY A 530 9.58 -14.65 25.10
CA GLY A 530 11.01 -14.96 25.11
C GLY A 530 11.93 -13.74 25.20
N ARG A 531 11.38 -12.55 25.53
CA ARG A 531 12.10 -11.28 25.62
C ARG A 531 11.74 -10.56 26.90
N ALA A 532 12.69 -9.85 27.50
CA ALA A 532 12.38 -9.02 28.68
C ALA A 532 11.24 -8.04 28.36
N PHE A 533 10.24 -7.94 29.25
CA PHE A 533 9.02 -7.13 29.09
C PHE A 533 9.24 -5.76 28.42
N ARG A 534 10.16 -4.93 28.96
CA ARG A 534 10.41 -3.59 28.39
C ARG A 534 11.11 -3.63 27.04
N HIS A 535 11.96 -4.62 26.79
CA HIS A 535 12.61 -4.81 25.50
C HIS A 535 11.62 -5.26 24.43
N TYR A 536 10.63 -6.07 24.83
CA TYR A 536 9.52 -6.47 23.96
C TYR A 536 8.69 -5.23 23.54
N LEU A 537 8.27 -4.38 24.48
CA LEU A 537 7.56 -3.13 24.18
C LEU A 537 8.37 -2.18 23.30
N ASP A 538 9.64 -1.95 23.63
CA ASP A 538 10.50 -1.03 22.88
C ASP A 538 10.63 -1.45 21.41
N GLN A 539 10.94 -2.71 21.15
CA GLN A 539 11.16 -3.21 19.79
C GLN A 539 9.88 -3.33 18.97
N GLN A 540 8.76 -3.70 19.60
CA GLN A 540 7.51 -3.97 18.90
C GLN A 540 6.65 -2.70 18.73
N LEU A 541 6.79 -1.72 19.61
CA LEU A 541 5.89 -0.57 19.69
C LEU A 541 6.62 0.77 19.67
N TYR A 542 7.47 1.05 20.66
CA TYR A 542 7.99 2.42 20.85
C TYR A 542 8.99 2.83 19.78
N ARG A 543 10.05 2.05 19.59
CA ARG A 543 11.11 2.35 18.61
C ARG A 543 10.59 2.47 17.18
N PRO A 544 9.70 1.59 16.67
CA PRO A 544 9.16 1.77 15.33
C PRO A 544 8.16 2.92 15.20
N MET A 545 7.65 3.51 16.29
CA MET A 545 6.87 4.76 16.26
C MET A 545 7.70 6.02 16.49
N GLY A 546 9.02 5.88 16.71
CA GLY A 546 9.89 7.01 17.08
C GLY A 546 9.58 7.57 18.47
N VAL A 547 8.99 6.75 19.34
CA VAL A 547 8.69 7.10 20.73
C VAL A 547 9.88 6.71 21.61
N ASP A 548 10.39 7.67 22.38
CA ASP A 548 11.50 7.48 23.31
C ASP A 548 10.98 7.55 24.75
N ILE A 549 10.92 6.39 25.41
CA ILE A 549 10.49 6.25 26.80
C ILE A 549 11.73 5.90 27.66
N GLY A 550 12.77 6.74 27.55
CA GLY A 550 13.89 6.84 28.50
C GLY A 550 14.90 5.66 28.55
N PRO A 551 16.09 5.86 29.14
CA PRO A 551 17.18 4.90 29.04
C PRO A 551 17.04 3.79 30.08
N LYS A 552 16.73 2.55 29.63
CA LYS A 552 17.15 1.26 30.23
C LYS A 552 16.66 0.02 29.45
N ALA A 553 16.64 0.07 28.13
CA ALA A 553 16.42 -1.11 27.28
C ALA A 553 17.64 -2.07 27.23
N SER A 554 18.72 -1.78 27.97
CA SER A 554 20.03 -2.46 27.89
C SER A 554 20.56 -3.08 29.18
N LEU A 555 19.79 -3.13 30.29
CA LEU A 555 20.27 -3.80 31.51
C LEU A 555 20.03 -5.31 31.47
N PRO A 556 21.01 -6.14 31.86
CA PRO A 556 20.87 -7.59 31.88
C PRO A 556 19.77 -8.06 32.85
N PRO A 557 19.06 -9.17 32.56
CA PRO A 557 17.86 -9.62 33.29
C PRO A 557 18.02 -9.73 34.82
N ARG A 558 19.22 -10.08 35.30
CA ARG A 558 19.48 -10.26 36.74
C ARG A 558 19.45 -8.95 37.54
N GLU A 559 19.86 -7.82 36.95
CA GLU A 559 19.82 -6.52 37.64
C GLU A 559 18.42 -5.92 37.68
N VAL A 560 17.59 -6.23 36.66
CA VAL A 560 16.17 -5.86 36.62
C VAL A 560 15.40 -6.62 37.71
N ILE A 561 15.65 -7.93 37.87
CA ILE A 561 15.03 -8.75 38.91
C ILE A 561 15.49 -8.33 40.32
N ALA A 562 16.78 -7.99 40.49
CA ALA A 562 17.31 -7.52 41.77
C ALA A 562 16.71 -6.16 42.19
N ARG A 563 16.54 -5.22 41.26
CA ARG A 563 15.91 -3.92 41.54
C ARG A 563 14.39 -4.01 41.74
N ASN A 564 13.70 -4.89 40.99
CA ASN A 564 12.29 -5.16 41.19
C ASN A 564 11.99 -5.80 42.56
N ARG A 565 12.90 -6.64 43.09
CA ARG A 565 12.80 -7.20 44.45
C ARG A 565 13.06 -6.18 45.56
N MET A 566 13.76 -5.07 45.27
CA MET A 566 14.06 -4.01 46.24
C MET A 566 13.08 -2.83 46.20
N GLY A 567 12.03 -2.89 45.38
CA GLY A 567 11.00 -1.84 45.33
C GLY A 567 11.47 -0.49 44.79
N GLU A 568 12.69 -0.41 44.23
CA GLU A 568 13.24 0.82 43.66
C GLU A 568 12.58 1.16 42.31
N ARG A 569 11.54 2.00 42.37
CA ARG A 569 10.95 2.68 41.20
C ARG A 569 11.94 3.71 40.66
N GLY A 570 12.79 3.34 39.71
CA GLY A 570 13.56 4.31 38.92
C GLY A 570 12.68 4.94 37.83
N PRO A 571 12.82 6.26 37.53
CA PRO A 571 11.88 6.97 36.67
C PRO A 571 11.98 6.50 35.22
N ILE A 572 10.83 6.16 34.67
CA ILE A 572 10.58 6.25 33.23
C ILE A 572 10.32 7.73 32.94
N PHE A 573 11.19 8.39 32.17
CA PHE A 573 10.88 9.72 31.67
C PHE A 573 9.92 9.59 30.49
N CYS A 574 8.67 10.04 30.65
CA CYS A 574 7.71 10.13 29.57
C CYS A 574 7.31 11.59 29.35
N ARG A 575 7.37 12.08 28.10
CA ARG A 575 6.81 13.40 27.75
C ARG A 575 5.35 13.21 27.34
N ALA A 576 4.51 14.23 27.56
CA ALA A 576 3.11 14.16 27.13
C ALA A 576 2.97 13.87 25.61
N ARG A 577 3.93 14.35 24.81
CA ARG A 577 4.01 14.08 23.36
C ARG A 577 4.21 12.59 23.03
N ASP A 578 5.07 11.89 23.77
CA ASP A 578 5.36 10.48 23.52
C ASP A 578 4.12 9.60 23.81
N LEU A 579 3.42 9.92 24.90
CA LEU A 579 2.12 9.32 25.22
C LEU A 579 1.03 9.66 24.19
N ALA A 580 1.05 10.89 23.64
CA ALA A 580 0.11 11.33 22.62
C ALA A 580 0.26 10.53 21.31
N VAL A 581 1.46 10.10 20.95
CA VAL A 581 1.69 9.23 19.78
C VAL A 581 1.04 7.86 19.99
N ILE A 582 1.23 7.24 21.16
CA ILE A 582 0.59 5.96 21.52
C ILE A 582 -0.93 6.11 21.52
N ALA A 583 -1.42 7.17 22.16
CA ALA A 583 -2.85 7.47 22.24
C ALA A 583 -3.46 7.73 20.84
N GLN A 584 -2.73 8.40 19.94
CA GLN A 584 -3.16 8.61 18.56
C GLN A 584 -3.20 7.29 17.78
N MET A 585 -2.25 6.37 17.99
CA MET A 585 -2.26 5.04 17.38
C MET A 585 -3.49 4.23 17.81
N LEU A 586 -3.84 4.27 19.10
CA LEU A 586 -5.05 3.65 19.63
C LEU A 586 -6.32 4.29 19.07
N LEU A 587 -6.36 5.63 19.02
CA LEU A 587 -7.46 6.40 18.45
C LEU A 587 -7.69 6.06 16.97
N ASN A 588 -6.61 5.77 16.24
CA ASN A 588 -6.60 5.36 14.84
C ASN A 588 -6.78 3.85 14.64
N HIS A 589 -7.43 3.16 15.59
CA HIS A 589 -7.71 1.71 15.51
C HIS A 589 -6.45 0.85 15.29
N GLY A 590 -5.34 1.26 15.89
CA GLY A 590 -4.09 0.52 15.88
C GLY A 590 -3.12 0.91 14.77
N ILE A 591 -3.40 2.00 14.05
CA ILE A 591 -2.62 2.47 12.90
C ILE A 591 -1.91 3.79 13.23
N TYR A 592 -0.61 3.86 12.93
CA TYR A 592 0.14 5.11 12.97
C TYR A 592 1.09 5.16 11.78
N ASP A 593 1.11 6.29 11.07
CA ASP A 593 1.91 6.47 9.85
C ASP A 593 1.75 5.33 8.81
N HIS A 594 0.50 4.92 8.54
CA HIS A 594 0.15 3.82 7.63
C HIS A 594 0.67 2.43 8.02
N ARG A 595 1.23 2.29 9.22
CA ARG A 595 1.64 1.01 9.80
C ARG A 595 0.65 0.58 10.88
N ARG A 596 0.21 -0.68 10.79
CA ARG A 596 -0.59 -1.32 11.83
C ARG A 596 0.31 -1.87 12.93
N TYR A 597 0.11 -1.39 14.16
CA TYR A 597 0.76 -1.88 15.37
C TYR A 597 -0.15 -2.81 16.16
N LEU A 598 -1.46 -2.54 16.16
CA LEU A 598 -2.47 -3.36 16.82
C LEU A 598 -3.66 -3.61 15.90
N ARG A 599 -4.31 -4.78 16.05
CA ARG A 599 -5.60 -5.04 15.41
C ARG A 599 -6.69 -4.23 16.11
N ALA A 600 -7.63 -3.70 15.33
CA ALA A 600 -8.75 -2.93 15.88
C ALA A 600 -9.62 -3.79 16.82
N ASP A 601 -9.82 -5.07 16.49
CA ASP A 601 -10.53 -6.01 17.37
C ASP A 601 -9.84 -6.16 18.72
N THR A 602 -8.51 -6.26 18.73
CA THR A 602 -7.72 -6.32 19.98
C THR A 602 -7.88 -5.04 20.80
N ILE A 603 -7.87 -3.87 20.16
CA ILE A 603 -8.11 -2.61 20.86
C ILE A 603 -9.53 -2.57 21.42
N ASN A 604 -10.53 -2.90 20.62
CA ASN A 604 -11.94 -2.87 21.02
C ASN A 604 -12.24 -3.83 22.18
N GLU A 605 -11.68 -5.03 22.12
CA GLU A 605 -11.80 -6.05 23.17
C GLU A 605 -11.26 -5.52 24.50
N PHE A 606 -10.03 -5.01 24.50
CA PHE A 606 -9.37 -4.58 25.74
C PHE A 606 -9.84 -3.21 26.25
N THR A 607 -10.18 -2.28 25.35
CA THR A 607 -10.68 -0.95 25.76
C THR A 607 -12.19 -0.94 26.05
N GLY A 608 -12.89 -2.04 25.73
CA GLY A 608 -14.31 -2.24 26.02
C GLY A 608 -14.55 -2.54 27.50
N PHE A 609 -14.19 -3.74 27.95
CA PHE A 609 -14.35 -4.17 29.35
C PHE A 609 -13.20 -5.08 29.85
N ARG A 610 -12.17 -5.34 29.02
CA ARG A 610 -11.09 -6.28 29.36
C ARG A 610 -9.76 -5.57 29.62
N GLY A 611 -9.28 -5.56 30.85
CA GLY A 611 -7.95 -5.04 31.21
C GLY A 611 -7.99 -3.70 31.94
N PRO A 612 -6.87 -2.97 32.03
CA PRO A 612 -6.75 -1.88 33.01
C PRO A 612 -7.35 -0.55 32.52
N TRP A 613 -8.03 -0.56 31.36
CA TRP A 613 -8.61 0.63 30.76
C TRP A 613 -9.88 1.04 31.49
N ARG A 614 -9.92 2.29 31.98
CA ARG A 614 -11.11 2.84 32.63
C ARG A 614 -12.11 3.33 31.60
N LYS A 615 -13.40 3.15 31.90
CA LYS A 615 -14.53 3.72 31.17
C LYS A 615 -15.08 4.96 31.88
N PRO A 616 -15.76 5.86 31.15
CA PRO A 616 -16.44 6.98 31.77
C PRO A 616 -17.47 6.53 32.81
N SER A 617 -17.54 7.26 33.92
CA SER A 617 -18.45 6.98 35.03
C SER A 617 -19.36 8.17 35.33
N ASP A 618 -20.64 7.91 35.58
CA ASP A 618 -21.61 8.94 36.01
C ASP A 618 -21.27 9.54 37.39
N SER A 619 -20.43 8.85 38.16
CA SER A 619 -20.00 9.27 39.50
C SER A 619 -18.85 10.28 39.50
N ASP A 620 -18.23 10.59 38.35
CA ASP A 620 -17.11 11.52 38.27
C ASP A 620 -17.19 12.46 37.05
N TRP A 621 -16.10 13.20 36.77
CA TRP A 621 -16.05 14.16 35.68
C TRP A 621 -16.10 13.52 34.30
N THR A 622 -15.71 12.25 34.17
CA THR A 622 -15.57 11.56 32.89
C THR A 622 -16.94 11.30 32.26
N GLY A 623 -17.95 10.84 33.01
CA GLY A 623 -19.30 10.60 32.49
C GLY A 623 -20.01 11.85 31.96
N ARG A 624 -19.66 13.03 32.50
CA ARG A 624 -20.23 14.32 32.06
C ARG A 624 -19.57 14.89 30.81
N ASN A 625 -18.30 14.58 30.58
CA ASN A 625 -17.48 15.28 29.57
C ASN A 625 -17.02 14.39 28.42
N LEU A 626 -16.86 13.07 28.65
CA LEU A 626 -16.39 12.10 27.66
C LEU A 626 -17.55 11.28 27.09
N ALA A 627 -17.36 10.70 25.90
CA ALA A 627 -18.33 9.79 25.30
C ALA A 627 -18.21 8.41 25.94
N GLN A 628 -19.29 7.63 25.98
CA GLN A 628 -19.26 6.26 26.52
C GLN A 628 -18.24 5.33 25.83
N SER A 629 -17.85 5.64 24.59
CA SER A 629 -16.79 4.93 23.88
C SER A 629 -15.38 5.29 24.35
N ALA A 630 -15.20 6.37 25.11
CA ALA A 630 -13.91 6.81 25.60
C ALA A 630 -13.29 5.77 26.56
N PHE A 631 -11.98 5.83 26.67
CA PHE A 631 -11.21 4.98 27.57
C PHE A 631 -9.91 5.69 27.98
N GLY A 632 -9.38 5.33 29.14
CA GLY A 632 -8.19 6.00 29.63
C GLY A 632 -7.72 5.54 31.00
N PHE A 633 -6.88 6.37 31.61
CA PHE A 633 -6.34 6.20 32.93
C PHE A 633 -6.40 7.52 33.71
N THR A 634 -6.64 7.38 35.01
CA THR A 634 -6.62 8.50 35.97
C THR A 634 -5.79 8.08 37.18
N GLY A 635 -4.70 8.78 37.44
CA GLY A 635 -3.82 8.58 38.58
C GLY A 635 -4.20 9.44 39.78
N SER A 636 -3.96 8.92 40.98
CA SER A 636 -4.14 9.70 42.23
C SER A 636 -3.14 10.84 42.41
N ASP A 637 -2.09 10.87 41.58
CA ASP A 637 -1.10 11.95 41.48
C ASP A 637 -1.59 13.14 40.64
N GLY A 638 -2.84 13.11 40.16
CA GLY A 638 -3.40 14.14 39.29
C GLY A 638 -3.07 13.95 37.80
N SER A 639 -2.24 12.96 37.46
CA SER A 639 -1.94 12.66 36.06
C SER A 639 -3.04 11.81 35.41
N MET A 640 -3.30 12.01 34.13
CA MET A 640 -4.31 11.27 33.37
C MET A 640 -3.97 11.16 31.87
N LEU A 641 -4.55 10.15 31.23
CA LEU A 641 -4.57 9.97 29.78
C LEU A 641 -5.96 9.49 29.39
N TRP A 642 -6.68 10.25 28.58
CA TRP A 642 -8.00 9.87 28.08
C TRP A 642 -8.08 10.00 26.57
N ILE A 643 -8.67 8.99 25.93
CA ILE A 643 -8.88 8.91 24.48
C ILE A 643 -10.39 8.84 24.26
N ASP A 644 -10.90 9.72 23.39
CA ASP A 644 -12.31 9.78 23.02
C ASP A 644 -12.46 9.52 21.51
N PRO A 645 -12.75 8.27 21.12
CA PRO A 645 -12.96 7.91 19.71
C PRO A 645 -14.12 8.64 19.06
N ALA A 646 -15.19 8.95 19.80
CA ALA A 646 -16.37 9.61 19.24
C ALA A 646 -16.08 11.08 18.88
N ARG A 647 -15.18 11.73 19.63
CA ARG A 647 -14.75 13.11 19.37
C ARG A 647 -13.44 13.21 18.58
N GLN A 648 -12.81 12.09 18.26
CA GLN A 648 -11.49 12.03 17.63
C GLN A 648 -10.45 12.87 18.40
N ALA A 649 -10.45 12.72 19.73
CA ALA A 649 -9.70 13.56 20.65
C ALA A 649 -8.95 12.75 21.71
N LEU A 650 -7.88 13.34 22.25
CA LEU A 650 -7.17 12.83 23.41
C LEU A 650 -6.74 13.98 24.33
N VAL A 651 -6.72 13.71 25.63
CA VAL A 651 -6.29 14.64 26.69
C VAL A 651 -5.29 13.92 27.58
N ILE A 652 -4.12 14.51 27.76
CA ILE A 652 -3.05 14.02 28.60
C ILE A 652 -2.68 15.12 29.57
N LEU A 653 -2.65 14.81 30.86
CA LEU A 653 -2.18 15.70 31.91
C LEU A 653 -1.14 14.92 32.72
N LEU A 654 0.07 15.45 32.82
CA LEU A 654 1.15 14.92 33.64
C LEU A 654 1.39 15.88 34.78
N CYS A 655 1.32 15.39 36.02
CA CYS A 655 1.50 16.21 37.22
C CYS A 655 2.58 15.62 38.13
N GLU A 656 3.37 16.50 38.73
CA GLU A 656 4.21 16.19 39.88
C GLU A 656 3.53 16.72 41.14
N ALA A 657 2.85 15.84 41.88
CA ALA A 657 2.14 16.20 43.10
C ALA A 657 3.08 16.68 44.22
N SER A 658 2.58 17.57 45.08
CA SER A 658 3.26 17.92 46.33
C SER A 658 3.30 16.69 47.26
N ASP A 659 4.34 16.55 48.09
CA ASP A 659 4.52 15.40 49.00
C ASP A 659 3.54 15.42 50.21
N ARG A 660 2.34 15.99 50.05
CA ARG A 660 1.34 16.19 51.11
C ARG A 660 0.18 15.20 50.96
N PRO A 661 0.14 14.11 51.74
CA PRO A 661 -0.90 13.07 51.64
C PRO A 661 -2.33 13.58 51.91
N SER A 662 -2.49 14.72 52.59
CA SER A 662 -3.80 15.30 52.94
C SER A 662 -4.47 16.07 51.79
N GLU A 663 -3.83 16.20 50.63
CA GLU A 663 -4.32 17.00 49.50
C GLU A 663 -4.89 16.16 48.34
N GLU A 664 -4.95 14.83 48.44
CA GLU A 664 -5.42 13.94 47.35
C GLU A 664 -6.80 14.32 46.79
N ALA A 665 -7.76 14.64 47.65
CA ALA A 665 -9.09 15.09 47.22
C ALA A 665 -9.05 16.40 46.42
N LYS A 666 -8.14 17.33 46.78
CA LYS A 666 -7.93 18.59 46.06
C LYS A 666 -7.22 18.37 44.73
N ILE A 667 -6.24 17.46 44.69
CA ILE A 667 -5.54 17.04 43.47
C ILE A 667 -6.54 16.50 42.45
N LEU A 668 -7.39 15.55 42.86
CA LEU A 668 -8.39 14.95 41.98
C LEU A 668 -9.46 15.94 41.53
N ALA A 669 -9.90 16.84 42.42
CA ALA A 669 -10.84 17.91 42.06
C ALA A 669 -10.24 18.86 41.01
N THR A 670 -8.98 19.25 41.18
CA THR A 670 -8.27 20.15 40.25
C THR A 670 -8.01 19.47 38.91
N GLN A 671 -7.59 18.19 38.92
CA GLN A 671 -7.46 17.36 37.72
C GLN A 671 -8.78 17.33 36.94
N ALA A 672 -9.90 17.05 37.62
CA ALA A 672 -11.23 17.03 37.02
C ALA A 672 -11.61 18.38 36.39
N GLU A 673 -11.28 19.48 37.06
CA GLU A 673 -11.56 20.84 36.57
C GLU A 673 -10.73 21.16 35.32
N ILE A 674 -9.44 20.84 35.32
CA ILE A 674 -8.54 20.99 34.16
C ILE A 674 -9.06 20.17 32.98
N ALA A 675 -9.41 18.91 33.22
CA ALA A 675 -9.91 18.00 32.19
C ALA A 675 -11.23 18.50 31.57
N ALA A 676 -12.18 18.92 32.40
CA ALA A 676 -13.45 19.46 31.95
C ALA A 676 -13.28 20.77 31.17
N ALA A 677 -12.39 21.67 31.62
CA ALA A 677 -12.07 22.89 30.89
C ALA A 677 -11.46 22.57 29.53
N ALA A 678 -10.48 21.65 29.47
CA ALA A 678 -9.82 21.26 28.23
C ALA A 678 -10.80 20.67 27.21
N LEU A 679 -11.68 19.76 27.64
CA LEU A 679 -12.67 19.14 26.75
C LEU A 679 -13.75 20.13 26.30
N TRP A 680 -14.16 21.06 27.16
CA TRP A 680 -15.11 22.10 26.83
C TRP A 680 -14.52 23.09 25.80
N GLU A 681 -13.31 23.59 26.05
CA GLU A 681 -12.61 24.52 25.14
C GLU A 681 -12.27 23.83 23.82
N LEU A 682 -11.95 22.53 23.83
CA LEU A 682 -11.79 21.73 22.62
C LEU A 682 -13.08 21.66 21.79
N LYS A 683 -14.25 21.47 22.43
CA LYS A 683 -15.55 21.43 21.74
C LYS A 683 -15.88 22.78 21.08
N ASP A 684 -15.50 23.88 21.71
CA ASP A 684 -15.70 25.23 21.18
C ASP A 684 -14.72 25.52 20.04
N MET A 685 -13.46 25.12 20.17
CA MET A 685 -12.48 25.21 19.09
C MET A 685 -12.84 24.34 17.88
N ALA A 686 -13.34 23.12 18.08
CA ALA A 686 -13.77 22.26 16.98
C ALA A 686 -14.90 22.92 16.15
N ARG A 687 -15.83 23.62 16.81
CA ARG A 687 -16.87 24.42 16.14
C ARG A 687 -16.28 25.59 15.35
N ALA A 688 -15.31 26.31 15.92
CA ALA A 688 -14.63 27.42 15.25
C ALA A 688 -13.79 26.97 14.05
N LEU A 689 -13.06 25.85 14.18
CA LEU A 689 -12.25 25.25 13.11
C LEU A 689 -13.12 24.67 11.99
N GLY A 690 -14.26 24.04 12.33
CA GLY A 690 -15.25 23.57 11.36
C GLY A 690 -15.84 24.70 10.51
N ALA A 691 -16.22 25.82 11.14
CA ALA A 691 -16.73 27.01 10.46
C ALA A 691 -15.68 27.66 9.51
N CYS A 692 -14.40 27.66 9.91
CA CYS A 692 -13.31 28.15 9.04
C CYS A 692 -13.07 27.23 7.83
N HIS A 693 -13.24 25.91 7.98
CA HIS A 693 -13.07 24.95 6.90
C HIS A 693 -14.19 25.05 5.85
N GLU A 694 -15.43 25.28 6.28
CA GLU A 694 -16.57 25.54 5.37
C GLU A 694 -16.46 26.88 4.64
N ALA A 695 -15.97 27.94 5.31
CA ALA A 695 -15.72 29.24 4.68
C ALA A 695 -14.60 29.17 3.64
N GLY A 696 -13.51 28.44 3.94
CA GLY A 696 -12.39 28.22 3.01
C GLY A 696 -12.73 27.32 1.83
N SER A 697 -13.61 26.32 2.01
CA SER A 697 -14.09 25.46 0.91
C SER A 697 -15.05 26.21 -0.03
N ARG A 698 -15.92 27.09 0.49
CA ARG A 698 -16.76 27.99 -0.30
C ARG A 698 -15.95 29.03 -1.08
N ALA A 699 -14.89 29.59 -0.49
CA ALA A 699 -14.02 30.56 -1.15
C ALA A 699 -13.13 29.93 -2.25
N LYS A 700 -12.81 28.64 -2.15
CA LYS A 700 -12.12 27.86 -3.21
C LYS A 700 -13.07 27.25 -4.25
N ALA A 701 -14.36 27.17 -3.98
CA ALA A 701 -15.38 26.75 -4.95
C ALA A 701 -15.90 27.93 -5.81
N THR A 702 -15.57 29.17 -5.43
CA THR A 702 -15.92 30.40 -6.15
C THR A 702 -14.74 31.01 -6.93
N LYS A 703 -13.61 30.31 -7.00
CA LYS A 703 -12.46 30.57 -7.88
C LYS A 703 -12.16 29.31 -8.66
#